data_AF-A0A8S3Q209-F1
#
_entry.id   AF-A0A8S3Q209-F1
#
_cell.length_a   1.000
_cell.length_b   1.000
_cell.length_c   1.000
_cell.angle_alpha   90.00
_cell.angle_beta   90.00
_cell.angle_gamma   90.00
#
_symmetry.space_group_name_H-M   'P 1'
#
loop_
_entity.id
_entity.type
_entity.pdbx_description
1 polymer ?
#
loop_
_entity_poly.entity_id
_entity_poly.type
_entity_poly.pdbx_seq_one_letter_code
_entity_poly.pdbx_strand_id
1 'polypeptide(L)'
;MRGILHLLFIFLITIVHATEQRKTISKPSFESPWYDVAAQVNRFQSIQHNLQDYPVKVDVQVKIRHNNTDYIFTASRSSQRDDDSNIPYGGAVYIYNQNEIIVTFPVRNNEHSAGGLAYTGSYGEYQGPININLRGPYFTGKVKARAWLSSDLPTASINMSVYMDKNLNYKELNHNLSFYPDIMSVQVKLKECMKKEYDGYIAGAEGTVMDSRYQADTMGLIFGYDDNKVRLWVHQHGIFGAADGWGLATHCKGGDVTILGWETDKTNVMFQTNFTVTKNNVPVPSIKFPRKYDFSNYLITVQVKIPDGDGNNANMIFNAVGSSMATDSARFGGLVFVYTTRDILFWKPKSSLGHMVYIGGVWGSGLSSQYSDTVQVLVSVIYLSDHCFSNNVTVTECIPELTDLLFVIDTSQSNSNNINQSKDFVYNLVNKLSIGINDFQVAVITFSSIPTIEFDFNDFENNKSSILLSIQTIKAGNGSTNIVKALNMAEAVLRNCSMGARGNGIMQFVVLLTDGLFSDRNQNSINKAGADFQNNGGRILSVGIGDSISHTNLLKMSGRADYVFHFPDVEEIYNSIIKESLHSSCTNCVMKSETDIIIMMDTRKDQSFDNYRSRQIALEQLITKTVAVNPDVLLGMNVFSDEPDILFNLSLSKNKHDLIAKMYQVNKDRICSTINTSHALQYILEKGFDVRPASRKMIILVANGEWEDVYDIKMKVQYLSNFNIEVFGLLSGTDLHFDSFYEILENSNNLFYISDEDFSVLDVFASLTIKIMCNATQLKNNG
;
A
#
# COMPACT_ATOMS: atom_id res chain seq x y z
N MET A 1 -30.40 -16.26 -42.87
CA MET A 1 -30.00 -16.84 -41.56
C MET A 1 -28.65 -16.33 -41.02
N ARG A 2 -27.67 -15.93 -41.86
CA ARG A 2 -26.38 -15.37 -41.36
C ARG A 2 -26.44 -13.94 -40.79
N GLY A 3 -27.42 -13.11 -41.21
CA GLY A 3 -27.57 -11.74 -40.67
C GLY A 3 -28.22 -11.64 -39.29
N ILE A 4 -29.09 -12.60 -38.94
CA ILE A 4 -29.78 -12.63 -37.63
C ILE A 4 -28.84 -13.17 -36.54
N LEU A 5 -27.91 -14.06 -36.89
CA LEU A 5 -26.88 -14.55 -35.95
C LEU A 5 -25.88 -13.46 -35.56
N HIS A 6 -25.59 -12.50 -36.44
CA HIS A 6 -24.67 -11.38 -36.16
C HIS A 6 -25.31 -10.32 -35.25
N LEU A 7 -26.60 -10.03 -35.43
CA LEU A 7 -27.34 -9.16 -34.51
C LEU A 7 -27.56 -9.78 -33.13
N LEU A 8 -27.76 -11.10 -33.03
CA LEU A 8 -27.79 -11.82 -31.74
C LEU A 8 -26.41 -11.92 -31.08
N PHE A 9 -25.32 -12.01 -31.84
CA PHE A 9 -23.95 -11.99 -31.29
C PHE A 9 -23.58 -10.59 -30.76
N ILE A 10 -24.00 -9.53 -31.45
CA ILE A 10 -23.80 -8.15 -30.99
C ILE A 10 -24.71 -7.85 -29.78
N PHE A 11 -25.95 -8.34 -29.76
CA PHE A 11 -26.84 -8.20 -28.59
C PHE A 11 -26.35 -9.01 -27.38
N LEU A 12 -25.76 -10.21 -27.56
CA LEU A 12 -25.14 -10.97 -26.46
C LEU A 12 -23.83 -10.36 -25.99
N ILE A 13 -23.00 -9.78 -26.86
CA ILE A 13 -21.78 -9.07 -26.46
C ILE A 13 -22.12 -7.79 -25.68
N THR A 14 -23.28 -7.17 -25.95
CA THR A 14 -23.76 -6.01 -25.18
C THR A 14 -24.38 -6.41 -23.84
N ILE A 15 -24.85 -7.66 -23.67
CA ILE A 15 -25.45 -8.16 -22.42
C ILE A 15 -24.45 -8.90 -21.51
N VAL A 16 -23.33 -9.43 -22.06
CA VAL A 16 -22.24 -10.04 -21.25
C VAL A 16 -21.25 -8.99 -20.72
N HIS A 17 -21.31 -7.73 -21.16
CA HIS A 17 -20.58 -6.61 -20.54
C HIS A 17 -21.33 -5.96 -19.37
N ALA A 18 -22.36 -6.61 -18.83
CA ALA A 18 -22.98 -6.19 -17.58
C ALA A 18 -22.15 -6.67 -16.38
N THR A 19 -21.55 -5.69 -15.71
CA THR A 19 -21.24 -5.64 -14.27
C THR A 19 -20.15 -6.57 -13.71
N GLU A 20 -18.89 -6.15 -13.84
CA GLU A 20 -18.00 -6.09 -12.68
C GLU A 20 -17.36 -4.69 -12.67
N GLN A 21 -18.01 -3.75 -11.98
CA GLN A 21 -17.41 -2.43 -11.75
C GLN A 21 -16.22 -2.63 -10.81
N ARG A 22 -15.01 -2.28 -11.28
CA ARG A 22 -13.76 -2.29 -10.51
C ARG A 22 -13.98 -1.58 -9.17
N LYS A 23 -13.49 -2.14 -8.06
CA LYS A 23 -13.69 -1.65 -6.67
C LYS A 23 -12.42 -1.05 -6.01
N THR A 24 -11.37 -0.79 -6.79
CA THR A 24 -10.08 -0.29 -6.30
C THR A 24 -10.10 1.23 -6.09
N ILE A 25 -9.43 1.72 -5.04
CA ILE A 25 -9.29 3.16 -4.76
C ILE A 25 -7.89 3.61 -5.17
N SER A 26 -7.80 4.65 -5.98
CA SER A 26 -6.52 5.22 -6.39
C SER A 26 -6.04 6.31 -5.44
N LYS A 27 -4.78 6.70 -5.60
CA LYS A 27 -4.24 7.90 -4.98
C LYS A 27 -5.10 9.12 -5.32
N PRO A 28 -5.21 10.09 -4.40
CA PRO A 28 -6.01 11.28 -4.63
C PRO A 28 -5.46 12.08 -5.81
N SER A 29 -6.34 12.64 -6.64
CA SER A 29 -5.98 13.64 -7.66
C SER A 29 -5.22 14.84 -7.07
N PHE A 30 -5.40 15.13 -5.78
CA PHE A 30 -4.65 16.16 -5.07
C PHE A 30 -4.21 15.72 -3.67
N GLU A 31 -2.94 15.93 -3.38
CA GLU A 31 -2.36 15.83 -2.04
C GLU A 31 -1.48 17.04 -1.77
N SER A 32 -1.79 17.78 -0.69
CA SER A 32 -1.03 18.97 -0.31
C SER A 32 0.26 18.62 0.44
N PRO A 33 1.25 19.53 0.52
CA PRO A 33 2.27 19.43 1.56
C PRO A 33 1.66 19.63 2.95
N TRP A 34 2.44 19.38 3.99
CA TRP A 34 2.08 19.73 5.37
C TRP A 34 2.30 21.22 5.61
N TYR A 35 1.26 21.94 6.05
CA TYR A 35 1.33 23.36 6.44
C TYR A 35 1.40 23.48 7.96
N ASP A 36 2.35 24.29 8.47
CA ASP A 36 2.41 24.64 9.88
C ASP A 36 1.23 25.55 10.27
N VAL A 37 0.54 25.18 11.34
CA VAL A 37 -0.64 25.90 11.84
C VAL A 37 -0.59 26.00 13.35
N ALA A 38 -1.20 27.06 13.87
CA ALA A 38 -1.35 27.31 15.29
C ALA A 38 -2.80 27.69 15.61
N ALA A 39 -3.47 26.87 16.41
CA ALA A 39 -4.73 27.27 17.05
C ALA A 39 -4.53 28.55 17.87
N GLN A 40 -5.58 29.34 18.04
CA GLN A 40 -5.58 30.67 18.66
C GLN A 40 -4.84 31.77 17.86
N VAL A 41 -4.09 31.40 16.83
CA VAL A 41 -3.35 32.34 15.96
C VAL A 41 -3.94 32.32 14.54
N ASN A 42 -3.97 31.15 13.90
CA ASN A 42 -4.53 30.98 12.57
C ASN A 42 -6.06 30.82 12.66
N ARG A 43 -6.81 31.69 11.99
CA ARG A 43 -8.27 31.53 11.81
C ARG A 43 -8.58 30.35 10.89
N PHE A 44 -7.92 30.32 9.75
CA PHE A 44 -8.06 29.26 8.77
C PHE A 44 -6.77 29.11 7.95
N GLN A 45 -6.64 27.97 7.27
CA GLN A 45 -5.66 27.69 6.23
C GLN A 45 -6.43 27.37 4.95
N SER A 46 -6.26 28.17 3.90
CA SER A 46 -6.74 27.84 2.56
C SER A 46 -5.67 27.03 1.83
N ILE A 47 -6.07 25.92 1.21
CA ILE A 47 -5.23 25.01 0.45
C ILE A 47 -5.80 24.96 -0.97
N GLN A 48 -5.09 25.55 -1.93
CA GLN A 48 -5.48 25.55 -3.34
C GLN A 48 -5.15 24.18 -3.97
N HIS A 49 -6.12 23.57 -4.64
CA HIS A 49 -5.95 22.32 -5.37
C HIS A 49 -6.22 22.46 -6.88
N ASN A 50 -6.94 23.50 -7.30
CA ASN A 50 -7.18 23.84 -8.71
C ASN A 50 -7.69 22.67 -9.59
N LEU A 51 -8.40 21.71 -9.01
CA LEU A 51 -8.88 20.52 -9.73
C LEU A 51 -9.96 20.88 -10.77
N GLN A 52 -10.55 22.07 -10.70
CA GLN A 52 -11.65 22.55 -11.56
C GLN A 52 -12.93 21.69 -11.48
N ASP A 53 -12.99 20.78 -10.52
CA ASP A 53 -14.14 19.93 -10.23
C ASP A 53 -14.27 19.74 -8.71
N TYR A 54 -15.48 19.44 -8.25
CA TYR A 54 -15.75 19.21 -6.84
C TYR A 54 -15.22 17.81 -6.46
N PRO A 55 -14.29 17.71 -5.50
CA PRO A 55 -13.89 16.41 -4.96
C PRO A 55 -15.11 15.66 -4.43
N VAL A 56 -15.19 14.35 -4.70
CA VAL A 56 -16.24 13.44 -4.18
C VAL A 56 -15.89 12.88 -2.80
N LYS A 57 -14.63 13.02 -2.40
CA LYS A 57 -14.11 12.71 -1.07
C LYS A 57 -12.95 13.62 -0.73
N VAL A 58 -12.93 14.15 0.49
CA VAL A 58 -11.82 14.93 1.04
C VAL A 58 -11.39 14.30 2.37
N ASP A 59 -10.09 14.23 2.60
CA ASP A 59 -9.48 13.82 3.86
C ASP A 59 -8.52 14.91 4.32
N VAL A 60 -8.84 15.56 5.45
CA VAL A 60 -7.98 16.56 6.07
C VAL A 60 -7.36 15.97 7.33
N GLN A 61 -6.04 16.00 7.38
CA GLN A 61 -5.23 15.40 8.43
C GLN A 61 -4.59 16.51 9.28
N VAL A 62 -4.70 16.38 10.61
CA VAL A 62 -4.09 17.29 11.59
C VAL A 62 -3.06 16.52 12.40
N LYS A 63 -1.79 16.89 12.23
CA LYS A 63 -0.65 16.25 12.87
C LYS A 63 -0.15 17.08 14.05
N ILE A 64 -0.11 16.48 15.23
CA ILE A 64 0.47 17.05 16.44
C ILE A 64 1.65 16.18 16.91
N ARG A 65 2.61 16.78 17.61
CA ARG A 65 3.76 16.05 18.15
C ARG A 65 3.69 15.99 19.68
N HIS A 66 3.75 14.79 20.24
CA HIS A 66 3.85 14.56 21.68
C HIS A 66 4.92 13.53 22.00
N ASN A 67 5.83 13.82 22.92
CA ASN A 67 6.91 12.92 23.35
C ASN A 67 7.70 12.31 22.15
N ASN A 68 8.06 13.15 21.17
CA ASN A 68 8.74 12.76 19.92
C ASN A 68 7.95 11.85 18.97
N THR A 69 6.67 11.63 19.22
CA THR A 69 5.76 10.88 18.33
C THR A 69 4.79 11.82 17.63
N ASP A 70 4.64 11.62 16.32
CA ASP A 70 3.65 12.32 15.51
C ASP A 70 2.32 11.56 15.57
N TYR A 71 1.25 12.26 15.97
CA TYR A 71 -0.12 11.76 16.06
C TYR A 71 -0.99 12.48 15.04
N ILE A 72 -1.75 11.73 14.26
CA ILE A 72 -2.58 12.27 13.17
C ILE A 72 -4.06 12.07 13.51
N PHE A 73 -4.75 13.21 13.64
CA PHE A 73 -6.20 13.31 13.74
C PHE A 73 -6.79 13.56 12.36
N THR A 74 -8.04 13.17 12.19
CA THR A 74 -8.86 13.55 11.03
C THR A 74 -9.69 14.77 11.41
N ALA A 75 -9.71 15.80 10.56
CA ALA A 75 -10.54 16.97 10.80
C ALA A 75 -12.02 16.58 10.84
N SER A 76 -12.80 17.33 11.62
CA SER A 76 -14.19 17.02 11.98
C SER A 76 -14.37 15.76 12.83
N ARG A 77 -13.27 15.11 13.29
CA ARG A 77 -13.30 13.86 14.07
C ARG A 77 -12.48 13.90 15.37
N SER A 78 -12.27 15.10 15.91
CA SER A 78 -11.79 15.33 17.28
C SER A 78 -12.90 15.94 18.14
N SER A 79 -12.73 15.96 19.47
CA SER A 79 -13.75 16.52 20.37
C SER A 79 -13.81 18.05 20.27
N GLN A 80 -14.69 18.55 19.40
CA GLN A 80 -15.02 19.97 19.29
C GLN A 80 -16.06 20.34 20.35
N ARG A 81 -15.81 21.44 21.03
CA ARG A 81 -16.65 22.00 22.07
C ARG A 81 -16.68 23.51 21.87
N ASP A 82 -17.71 24.12 22.42
CA ASP A 82 -17.87 25.56 22.55
C ASP A 82 -16.77 26.19 23.43
N ASP A 83 -16.51 27.49 23.24
CA ASP A 83 -15.45 28.28 23.89
C ASP A 83 -15.95 29.22 25.01
N ASP A 84 -17.23 29.17 25.36
CA ASP A 84 -17.86 29.98 26.41
C ASP A 84 -17.46 29.63 27.85
N SER A 85 -16.56 28.66 28.04
CA SER A 85 -15.96 28.36 29.34
C SER A 85 -14.45 28.17 29.24
N ASN A 86 -13.75 28.24 30.38
CA ASN A 86 -12.32 27.91 30.46
C ASN A 86 -12.02 26.41 30.27
N ILE A 87 -12.99 25.64 29.77
CA ILE A 87 -12.85 24.21 29.52
C ILE A 87 -12.18 24.01 28.16
N PRO A 88 -11.12 23.21 28.07
CA PRO A 88 -10.42 23.03 26.81
C PRO A 88 -11.25 22.33 25.73
N TYR A 89 -11.11 22.78 24.48
CA TYR A 89 -11.81 22.28 23.29
C TYR A 89 -10.86 22.18 22.08
N GLY A 90 -11.14 21.35 21.07
CA GLY A 90 -10.23 21.31 19.94
C GLY A 90 -10.60 20.52 18.70
N GLY A 91 -9.89 20.83 17.63
CA GLY A 91 -10.02 20.16 16.33
C GLY A 91 -9.76 21.06 15.15
N ALA A 92 -10.14 20.56 13.98
CA ALA A 92 -10.24 21.33 12.75
C ALA A 92 -11.59 21.01 12.10
N VAL A 93 -12.17 21.96 11.38
CA VAL A 93 -13.31 21.75 10.48
C VAL A 93 -12.87 22.20 9.10
N TYR A 94 -13.48 21.68 8.04
CA TYR A 94 -13.15 22.13 6.69
C TYR A 94 -14.38 22.23 5.78
N ILE A 95 -14.28 23.12 4.80
CA ILE A 95 -15.17 23.24 3.65
C ILE A 95 -14.34 23.29 2.38
N TYR A 96 -14.91 22.95 1.23
CA TYR A 96 -14.19 22.95 -0.04
C TYR A 96 -15.08 23.28 -1.23
N ASN A 97 -14.46 23.67 -2.34
CA ASN A 97 -15.14 23.88 -3.61
C ASN A 97 -14.33 23.25 -4.75
N GLN A 98 -14.46 23.75 -5.98
CA GLN A 98 -13.73 23.24 -7.15
C GLN A 98 -12.24 23.64 -7.19
N ASN A 99 -11.85 24.61 -6.37
CA ASN A 99 -10.54 25.26 -6.42
C ASN A 99 -9.74 25.10 -5.13
N GLU A 100 -10.39 25.13 -3.97
CA GLU A 100 -9.72 25.14 -2.68
C GLU A 100 -10.42 24.33 -1.58
N ILE A 101 -9.63 23.99 -0.57
CA ILE A 101 -10.06 23.44 0.71
C ILE A 101 -9.70 24.46 1.80
N ILE A 102 -10.70 24.94 2.54
CA ILE A 102 -10.51 25.86 3.67
C ILE A 102 -10.62 25.04 4.96
N VAL A 103 -9.52 24.96 5.70
CA VAL A 103 -9.47 24.32 7.02
C VAL A 103 -9.52 25.41 8.09
N THR A 104 -10.50 25.36 8.98
CA THR A 104 -10.66 26.30 10.09
C THR A 104 -10.21 25.69 11.41
N PHE A 105 -9.63 26.53 12.27
CA PHE A 105 -9.12 26.13 13.57
C PHE A 105 -9.80 26.91 14.70
N PRO A 106 -9.68 26.43 15.94
CA PRO A 106 -10.03 27.16 17.15
C PRO A 106 -9.31 28.50 17.22
N VAL A 107 -10.04 29.57 17.51
CA VAL A 107 -9.52 30.92 17.69
C VAL A 107 -10.07 31.56 18.95
N ARG A 108 -9.31 32.49 19.54
CA ARG A 108 -9.72 33.18 20.76
C ARG A 108 -10.97 34.02 20.51
N ASN A 109 -12.08 33.69 21.14
CA ASN A 109 -13.25 34.56 21.28
C ASN A 109 -13.60 34.75 22.77
N ASN A 110 -14.31 35.83 23.12
CA ASN A 110 -14.81 36.09 24.49
C ASN A 110 -13.77 35.96 25.64
N GLU A 111 -12.51 36.35 25.41
CA GLU A 111 -11.37 36.29 26.35
C GLU A 111 -10.81 34.89 26.69
N HIS A 112 -11.45 33.80 26.28
CA HIS A 112 -11.05 32.42 26.61
C HIS A 112 -10.05 31.83 25.60
N SER A 113 -8.93 31.26 26.09
CA SER A 113 -7.77 30.83 25.26
C SER A 113 -7.50 29.32 25.32
N ALA A 114 -8.53 28.51 25.52
CA ALA A 114 -8.38 27.08 25.81
C ALA A 114 -8.48 26.15 24.57
N GLY A 115 -8.64 26.70 23.37
CA GLY A 115 -8.82 25.94 22.13
C GLY A 115 -7.51 25.49 21.48
N GLY A 116 -7.38 24.23 21.08
CA GLY A 116 -6.20 23.71 20.36
C GLY A 116 -6.53 22.82 19.17
N LEU A 117 -5.49 22.37 18.44
CA LEU A 117 -5.67 21.63 17.19
C LEU A 117 -6.27 20.22 17.37
N ALA A 118 -6.18 19.66 18.58
CA ALA A 118 -6.77 18.36 18.91
C ALA A 118 -7.10 18.27 20.40
N TYR A 119 -8.21 17.60 20.73
CA TYR A 119 -8.66 17.37 22.10
C TYR A 119 -9.20 15.96 22.28
N THR A 120 -8.77 15.30 23.36
CA THR A 120 -9.22 13.94 23.73
C THR A 120 -9.82 13.86 25.13
N GLY A 121 -10.40 14.95 25.66
CA GLY A 121 -11.38 14.90 26.77
C GLY A 121 -10.85 14.70 28.19
N SER A 122 -9.67 15.24 28.52
CA SER A 122 -8.96 15.01 29.79
C SER A 122 -9.64 15.56 31.07
N TYR A 123 -10.74 16.31 30.95
CA TYR A 123 -11.53 16.83 32.09
C TYR A 123 -12.59 15.82 32.61
N GLY A 124 -12.35 14.52 32.43
CA GLY A 124 -13.21 13.44 32.95
C GLY A 124 -14.28 12.94 31.97
N GLU A 125 -14.35 13.52 30.78
CA GLU A 125 -15.35 13.17 29.76
C GLU A 125 -14.95 11.97 28.91
N TYR A 126 -13.68 11.85 28.57
CA TYR A 126 -13.13 10.73 27.80
C TYR A 126 -12.00 10.03 28.56
N GLN A 127 -11.78 8.76 28.22
CA GLN A 127 -10.67 7.95 28.70
C GLN A 127 -10.00 7.25 27.53
N GLY A 128 -8.68 7.27 27.49
CA GLY A 128 -7.85 6.60 26.48
C GLY A 128 -6.43 6.33 27.00
N PRO A 129 -5.55 5.76 26.16
CA PRO A 129 -4.25 5.24 26.58
C PRO A 129 -3.20 6.31 26.87
N ILE A 130 -3.35 7.50 26.26
CA ILE A 130 -2.50 8.66 26.53
C ILE A 130 -3.38 9.88 26.78
N ASN A 131 -2.85 10.83 27.55
CA ASN A 131 -3.56 12.06 27.87
C ASN A 131 -3.09 13.21 26.96
N ILE A 132 -3.83 13.48 25.89
CA ILE A 132 -3.58 14.62 25.00
C ILE A 132 -4.38 15.82 25.53
N ASN A 133 -3.77 16.57 26.45
CA ASN A 133 -4.40 17.72 27.12
C ASN A 133 -3.92 19.06 26.55
N LEU A 134 -4.85 19.98 26.33
CA LEU A 134 -4.75 21.26 25.60
C LEU A 134 -3.99 22.39 26.31
N ARG A 135 -3.40 22.15 27.48
CA ARG A 135 -2.54 23.14 28.14
C ARG A 135 -1.07 22.83 27.81
N GLY A 136 -0.57 23.29 26.66
CA GLY A 136 0.82 23.09 26.26
C GLY A 136 1.05 22.99 24.73
N PRO A 137 1.96 22.12 24.23
CA PRO A 137 2.52 22.18 22.86
C PRO A 137 1.54 21.90 21.71
N TYR A 138 0.27 21.61 21.97
CA TYR A 138 -0.74 21.26 20.95
C TYR A 138 -1.54 22.45 20.41
N PHE A 139 -1.16 23.66 20.80
CA PHE A 139 -1.55 24.87 20.06
C PHE A 139 -0.97 24.86 18.66
N THR A 140 0.22 24.28 18.47
CA THR A 140 0.92 24.22 17.18
C THR A 140 0.92 22.80 16.61
N GLY A 141 0.87 22.69 15.28
CA GLY A 141 0.85 21.42 14.58
C GLY A 141 0.94 21.62 13.08
N LYS A 142 0.62 20.57 12.31
CA LYS A 142 0.62 20.61 10.85
C LYS A 142 -0.70 20.13 10.29
N VAL A 143 -1.14 20.70 9.17
CA VAL A 143 -2.32 20.24 8.43
C VAL A 143 -1.97 19.80 7.01
N LYS A 144 -2.63 18.76 6.51
CA LYS A 144 -2.55 18.30 5.12
C LYS A 144 -3.95 18.01 4.60
N ALA A 145 -4.20 18.24 3.32
CA ALA A 145 -5.44 17.85 2.66
C ALA A 145 -5.19 16.90 1.49
N ARG A 146 -6.09 15.93 1.34
CA ARG A 146 -6.16 15.00 0.21
C ARG A 146 -7.56 15.05 -0.40
N ALA A 147 -7.65 15.07 -1.72
CA ALA A 147 -8.93 15.20 -2.42
C ALA A 147 -9.00 14.23 -3.61
N TRP A 148 -10.10 13.48 -3.67
CA TRP A 148 -10.39 12.51 -4.73
C TRP A 148 -11.49 13.05 -5.62
N LEU A 149 -11.26 13.01 -6.93
CA LEU A 149 -12.29 13.20 -7.95
C LEU A 149 -13.08 11.89 -8.16
N SER A 150 -14.22 11.99 -8.85
CA SER A 150 -15.01 10.80 -9.18
C SER A 150 -14.24 9.79 -10.04
N SER A 151 -13.21 10.24 -10.77
CA SER A 151 -12.29 9.39 -11.54
C SER A 151 -11.40 8.52 -10.67
N ASP A 152 -11.10 8.96 -9.44
CA ASP A 152 -10.12 8.31 -8.55
C ASP A 152 -10.74 7.18 -7.72
N LEU A 153 -12.06 7.11 -7.73
CA LEU A 153 -12.87 6.16 -6.99
C LEU A 153 -13.65 5.27 -7.96
N PRO A 154 -13.99 4.04 -7.54
CA PRO A 154 -14.86 3.21 -8.32
C PRO A 154 -16.25 3.87 -8.46
N THR A 155 -17.06 3.39 -9.40
CA THR A 155 -18.44 3.88 -9.49
C THR A 155 -19.15 3.61 -8.16
N ALA A 156 -19.76 4.66 -7.61
CA ALA A 156 -20.41 4.55 -6.31
C ALA A 156 -21.63 3.62 -6.40
N SER A 157 -21.65 2.58 -5.56
CA SER A 157 -22.79 1.66 -5.43
C SER A 157 -24.01 2.37 -4.87
N ILE A 158 -23.79 3.39 -4.02
CA ILE A 158 -24.81 4.33 -3.57
C ILE A 158 -24.50 5.67 -4.21
N ASN A 159 -25.47 6.23 -4.92
CA ASN A 159 -25.43 7.62 -5.40
C ASN A 159 -26.83 8.20 -5.27
N MET A 160 -27.07 8.92 -4.17
CA MET A 160 -28.37 9.52 -3.85
C MET A 160 -28.19 11.00 -3.54
N SER A 161 -29.23 11.79 -3.79
CA SER A 161 -29.24 13.21 -3.44
C SER A 161 -30.55 13.60 -2.76
N VAL A 162 -30.46 14.49 -1.79
CA VAL A 162 -31.63 15.03 -1.07
C VAL A 162 -31.36 16.46 -0.59
N TYR A 163 -32.36 17.33 -0.66
CA TYR A 163 -32.28 18.63 0.01
C TYR A 163 -32.61 18.47 1.49
N MET A 164 -31.77 19.02 2.35
CA MET A 164 -31.96 19.02 3.80
C MET A 164 -31.88 20.45 4.32
N ASP A 165 -32.76 20.81 5.24
CA ASP A 165 -32.70 22.05 5.99
C ASP A 165 -33.01 21.81 7.47
N LYS A 166 -32.83 22.87 8.27
CA LYS A 166 -33.09 22.85 9.71
C LYS A 166 -34.53 22.50 10.12
N ASN A 167 -35.50 22.52 9.19
CA ASN A 167 -36.91 22.23 9.47
C ASN A 167 -37.29 20.78 9.12
N LEU A 168 -36.52 20.12 8.26
CA LEU A 168 -36.79 18.72 7.87
C LEU A 168 -36.49 17.74 9.01
N ASN A 169 -35.56 18.10 9.90
CA ASN A 169 -35.07 17.36 11.09
C ASN A 169 -34.41 16.01 10.75
N TYR A 170 -35.06 15.16 9.98
CA TYR A 170 -34.73 13.76 9.77
C TYR A 170 -35.08 13.28 8.36
N LYS A 171 -34.25 12.41 7.78
CA LYS A 171 -34.57 11.75 6.50
C LYS A 171 -34.00 10.33 6.43
N GLU A 172 -34.78 9.41 5.87
CA GLU A 172 -34.36 8.05 5.54
C GLU A 172 -34.42 7.84 4.02
N LEU A 173 -33.38 7.20 3.46
CA LEU A 173 -33.20 6.94 2.04
C LEU A 173 -32.79 5.49 1.85
N ASN A 174 -33.60 4.72 1.11
CA ASN A 174 -33.34 3.31 0.85
C ASN A 174 -32.48 3.14 -0.41
N HIS A 175 -31.40 2.37 -0.31
CA HIS A 175 -30.57 1.97 -1.44
C HIS A 175 -30.71 0.46 -1.79
N ASN A 176 -31.25 -0.36 -0.88
CA ASN A 176 -31.61 -1.77 -1.11
C ASN A 176 -30.48 -2.65 -1.68
N LEU A 177 -29.24 -2.41 -1.25
CA LEU A 177 -28.07 -3.10 -1.78
C LEU A 177 -27.84 -4.48 -1.14
N SER A 178 -28.44 -4.74 0.03
CA SER A 178 -28.20 -5.96 0.84
C SER A 178 -26.73 -6.17 1.25
N PHE A 179 -25.91 -5.12 1.27
CA PHE A 179 -24.54 -5.15 1.79
C PHE A 179 -24.16 -3.80 2.43
N TYR A 180 -23.22 -3.83 3.38
CA TYR A 180 -22.69 -2.63 4.03
C TYR A 180 -21.58 -1.98 3.18
N PRO A 181 -21.70 -0.70 2.79
CA PRO A 181 -20.61 0.05 2.16
C PRO A 181 -19.38 0.12 3.06
N ASP A 182 -18.19 -0.04 2.47
CA ASP A 182 -16.91 0.07 3.17
C ASP A 182 -16.46 1.53 3.37
N ILE A 183 -16.88 2.40 2.44
CA ILE A 183 -16.62 3.84 2.49
C ILE A 183 -17.92 4.57 2.19
N MET A 184 -18.21 5.57 3.01
CA MET A 184 -19.28 6.52 2.79
C MET A 184 -18.73 7.94 2.73
N SER A 185 -19.21 8.73 1.77
CA SER A 185 -19.01 10.17 1.65
C SER A 185 -20.38 10.83 1.61
N VAL A 186 -20.69 11.62 2.62
CA VAL A 186 -21.93 12.42 2.67
C VAL A 186 -21.54 13.89 2.63
N GLN A 187 -21.85 14.52 1.50
CA GLN A 187 -21.41 15.86 1.12
C GLN A 187 -22.59 16.82 1.15
N VAL A 188 -22.46 17.93 1.88
CA VAL A 188 -23.49 18.97 1.99
C VAL A 188 -23.02 20.19 1.22
N LYS A 189 -23.62 20.44 0.05
CA LYS A 189 -23.43 21.70 -0.68
C LYS A 189 -24.24 22.81 -0.01
N LEU A 190 -23.55 23.69 0.69
CA LEU A 190 -24.10 24.66 1.62
C LEU A 190 -24.98 25.71 0.92
N LYS A 191 -26.10 26.02 1.55
CA LYS A 191 -27.07 27.05 1.15
C LYS A 191 -27.55 27.84 2.36
N GLU A 192 -28.08 29.03 2.11
CA GLU A 192 -28.64 29.89 3.16
C GLU A 192 -27.60 30.20 4.26
N CYS A 193 -26.34 30.38 3.85
CA CYS A 193 -25.28 30.75 4.76
C CYS A 193 -25.41 32.22 5.20
N MET A 194 -25.08 32.48 6.46
CA MET A 194 -24.98 33.84 7.01
C MET A 194 -23.99 34.68 6.17
N LYS A 195 -22.83 34.11 5.86
CA LYS A 195 -21.87 34.69 4.94
C LYS A 195 -22.07 34.09 3.55
N LYS A 196 -22.59 34.91 2.63
CA LYS A 196 -22.98 34.51 1.27
C LYS A 196 -21.85 33.99 0.40
N GLU A 197 -20.60 34.35 0.70
CA GLU A 197 -19.42 33.81 0.00
C GLU A 197 -19.25 32.29 0.15
N TYR A 198 -19.82 31.69 1.21
CA TYR A 198 -19.75 30.24 1.43
C TYR A 198 -20.95 29.47 0.86
N ASP A 199 -21.95 30.14 0.29
CA ASP A 199 -23.00 29.45 -0.46
C ASP A 199 -22.34 28.71 -1.64
N GLY A 200 -22.60 27.39 -1.76
CA GLY A 200 -22.03 26.54 -2.80
C GLY A 200 -20.71 25.82 -2.45
N TYR A 201 -20.09 26.12 -1.30
CA TYR A 201 -19.05 25.26 -0.72
C TYR A 201 -19.66 23.94 -0.24
N ILE A 202 -18.83 22.91 -0.11
CA ILE A 202 -19.21 21.59 0.37
C ILE A 202 -18.58 21.33 1.74
N ALA A 203 -19.39 20.83 2.68
CA ALA A 203 -18.95 20.31 3.96
C ALA A 203 -19.23 18.79 4.05
N GLY A 204 -18.41 18.03 4.79
CA GLY A 204 -18.72 16.64 5.10
C GLY A 204 -19.72 16.52 6.25
N ALA A 205 -20.64 15.56 6.20
CA ALA A 205 -21.61 15.27 7.27
C ALA A 205 -21.01 14.48 8.46
N GLU A 206 -19.70 14.61 8.68
CA GLU A 206 -18.93 13.78 9.62
C GLU A 206 -18.68 14.46 10.98
N GLY A 207 -19.25 15.63 11.23
CA GLY A 207 -19.05 16.31 12.50
C GLY A 207 -19.81 17.63 12.58
N THR A 208 -20.54 17.78 13.68
CA THR A 208 -21.13 19.02 14.20
C THR A 208 -20.14 20.14 14.30
N VAL A 209 -20.63 21.38 14.17
CA VAL A 209 -19.85 22.58 14.43
C VAL A 209 -20.69 23.58 15.22
N MET A 210 -20.07 24.33 16.13
CA MET A 210 -20.74 25.18 17.13
C MET A 210 -21.01 26.61 16.62
N ASP A 211 -22.05 27.26 17.17
CA ASP A 211 -22.28 28.73 17.19
C ASP A 211 -22.89 29.08 18.56
N SER A 212 -22.36 30.09 19.25
CA SER A 212 -22.65 30.34 20.66
C SER A 212 -23.38 31.65 20.97
N ARG A 213 -23.86 32.37 19.96
CA ARG A 213 -24.54 33.66 20.21
C ARG A 213 -25.83 33.58 21.03
N TYR A 214 -26.37 32.40 21.35
CA TYR A 214 -27.65 32.24 22.08
C TYR A 214 -27.77 31.02 23.02
N GLN A 215 -26.72 30.62 23.76
CA GLN A 215 -26.83 29.58 24.82
C GLN A 215 -27.46 28.21 24.40
N ALA A 216 -27.59 27.86 23.12
CA ALA A 216 -28.26 26.61 22.71
C ALA A 216 -28.00 26.08 21.28
N ASP A 217 -27.02 26.60 20.51
CA ASP A 217 -27.03 26.39 19.05
C ASP A 217 -25.90 25.51 18.51
N THR A 218 -25.85 24.24 18.95
CA THR A 218 -25.13 23.21 18.16
C THR A 218 -25.72 23.16 16.74
N MET A 219 -24.95 22.80 15.71
CA MET A 219 -25.50 22.60 14.37
C MET A 219 -24.69 21.58 13.57
N GLY A 220 -25.31 21.02 12.53
CA GLY A 220 -24.66 20.00 11.72
C GLY A 220 -25.63 19.01 11.10
N LEU A 221 -25.04 18.07 10.37
CA LEU A 221 -25.67 16.89 9.83
C LEU A 221 -24.94 15.66 10.36
N ILE A 222 -25.67 14.70 10.90
CA ILE A 222 -25.15 13.38 11.24
C ILE A 222 -25.78 12.38 10.29
N PHE A 223 -25.03 11.34 9.91
CA PHE A 223 -25.55 10.22 9.16
C PHE A 223 -25.14 8.88 9.75
N GLY A 224 -25.96 7.87 9.48
CA GLY A 224 -25.68 6.47 9.73
C GLY A 224 -26.29 5.63 8.61
N TYR A 225 -25.81 4.42 8.42
CA TYR A 225 -26.25 3.57 7.32
C TYR A 225 -26.21 2.10 7.71
N ASP A 226 -27.03 1.29 7.08
CA ASP A 226 -26.97 -0.17 7.17
C ASP A 226 -26.80 -0.77 5.76
N ASP A 227 -27.16 -2.03 5.60
CA ASP A 227 -27.08 -2.75 4.34
C ASP A 227 -28.19 -2.38 3.33
N ASN A 228 -29.20 -1.60 3.77
CA ASN A 228 -30.38 -1.29 2.99
C ASN A 228 -30.70 0.21 2.88
N LYS A 229 -30.26 1.03 3.84
CA LYS A 229 -30.62 2.45 3.91
C LYS A 229 -29.54 3.33 4.52
N VAL A 230 -29.64 4.62 4.18
CA VAL A 230 -28.93 5.72 4.83
C VAL A 230 -29.94 6.60 5.57
N ARG A 231 -29.56 7.06 6.74
CA ARG A 231 -30.36 7.91 7.63
C ARG A 231 -29.59 9.18 7.97
N LEU A 232 -30.26 10.31 7.87
CA LEU A 232 -29.72 11.65 8.08
C LEU A 232 -30.47 12.34 9.22
N TRP A 233 -29.73 12.98 10.13
CA TRP A 233 -30.26 13.82 11.21
C TRP A 233 -29.67 15.21 11.11
N VAL A 234 -30.53 16.20 10.87
CA VAL A 234 -30.17 17.61 10.88
C VAL A 234 -30.43 18.17 12.27
N HIS A 235 -29.60 19.11 12.68
CA HIS A 235 -29.84 19.90 13.87
C HIS A 235 -30.91 20.99 13.62
N GLN A 236 -31.76 21.26 14.61
CA GLN A 236 -32.82 22.28 14.52
C GLN A 236 -32.36 23.73 14.19
N HIS A 237 -31.06 24.03 14.31
CA HIS A 237 -30.48 25.35 14.07
C HIS A 237 -29.74 25.48 12.72
N GLY A 238 -29.40 24.37 12.07
CA GLY A 238 -28.70 24.42 10.79
C GLY A 238 -27.99 23.12 10.43
N ILE A 239 -27.56 23.04 9.18
CA ILE A 239 -26.89 21.86 8.62
C ILE A 239 -25.36 21.95 8.71
N PHE A 240 -24.82 23.16 8.90
CA PHE A 240 -23.40 23.43 9.04
C PHE A 240 -23.14 24.71 9.83
N GLY A 241 -22.13 24.68 10.69
CA GLY A 241 -21.62 25.83 11.42
C GLY A 241 -20.11 25.91 11.31
N ALA A 242 -19.54 27.05 11.65
CA ALA A 242 -18.13 27.26 11.98
C ALA A 242 -18.05 28.70 12.48
N ALA A 243 -18.67 28.94 13.63
CA ALA A 243 -18.72 30.23 14.30
C ALA A 243 -18.30 30.08 15.76
N ASP A 244 -18.18 31.19 16.48
CA ASP A 244 -17.87 31.28 17.92
C ASP A 244 -16.70 30.39 18.39
N GLY A 245 -15.50 30.97 18.41
CA GLY A 245 -14.29 30.20 18.66
C GLY A 245 -13.78 29.42 17.44
N TRP A 246 -14.47 29.45 16.29
CA TRP A 246 -14.03 28.82 15.04
C TRP A 246 -13.93 29.84 13.88
N GLY A 247 -12.77 29.86 13.23
CA GLY A 247 -12.32 30.95 12.34
C GLY A 247 -13.08 31.29 11.06
N LEU A 248 -14.16 30.60 10.68
CA LEU A 248 -15.00 30.99 9.51
C LEU A 248 -16.08 32.04 9.88
N ALA A 249 -16.55 32.05 11.13
CA ALA A 249 -17.68 32.85 11.61
C ALA A 249 -18.92 32.78 10.69
N THR A 250 -19.34 31.57 10.31
CA THR A 250 -20.53 31.34 9.45
C THR A 250 -21.37 30.16 9.93
N HIS A 251 -22.66 30.19 9.61
CA HIS A 251 -23.56 29.05 9.71
C HIS A 251 -24.50 29.01 8.51
N CYS A 252 -24.97 27.83 8.15
CA CYS A 252 -25.81 27.57 6.99
C CYS A 252 -27.03 26.75 7.38
N LYS A 253 -28.22 27.18 6.94
CA LYS A 253 -29.51 26.62 7.37
C LYS A 253 -29.96 25.41 6.56
N GLY A 254 -29.43 25.23 5.35
CA GLY A 254 -29.77 24.12 4.47
C GLY A 254 -28.69 23.82 3.45
N GLY A 255 -28.91 22.80 2.63
CA GLY A 255 -27.96 22.38 1.61
C GLY A 255 -28.43 21.19 0.79
N ASP A 256 -27.85 21.04 -0.39
CA ASP A 256 -28.03 19.84 -1.20
C ASP A 256 -27.08 18.75 -0.69
N VAL A 257 -27.63 17.66 -0.18
CA VAL A 257 -26.86 16.53 0.34
C VAL A 257 -26.68 15.50 -0.77
N THR A 258 -25.43 15.12 -1.03
CA THR A 258 -25.05 14.01 -1.93
C THR A 258 -24.46 12.88 -1.08
N ILE A 259 -24.94 11.67 -1.30
CA ILE A 259 -24.55 10.46 -0.56
C ILE A 259 -23.91 9.51 -1.55
N LEU A 260 -22.63 9.26 -1.34
CA LEU A 260 -21.83 8.34 -2.13
C LEU A 260 -21.32 7.22 -1.24
N GLY A 261 -21.53 5.98 -1.68
CA GLY A 261 -21.12 4.78 -0.97
C GLY A 261 -20.42 3.81 -1.89
N TRP A 262 -19.32 3.25 -1.41
CA TRP A 262 -18.49 2.32 -2.18
C TRP A 262 -18.25 1.04 -1.40
N GLU A 263 -18.30 -0.07 -2.12
CA GLU A 263 -17.67 -1.31 -1.70
C GLU A 263 -16.23 -1.29 -2.17
N THR A 264 -15.30 -1.60 -1.27
CA THR A 264 -13.88 -1.63 -1.58
C THR A 264 -13.47 -3.03 -2.01
N ASP A 265 -12.53 -3.12 -2.95
CA ASP A 265 -11.86 -4.38 -3.19
C ASP A 265 -11.11 -4.78 -1.90
N LYS A 266 -11.50 -5.92 -1.35
CA LYS A 266 -10.91 -6.47 -0.13
C LYS A 266 -9.42 -6.76 -0.30
N THR A 267 -8.90 -6.85 -1.54
CA THR A 267 -7.45 -6.97 -1.81
C THR A 267 -6.67 -5.71 -1.44
N ASN A 268 -7.30 -4.54 -1.51
CA ASN A 268 -6.68 -3.27 -1.11
C ASN A 268 -6.66 -3.10 0.42
N VAL A 269 -7.38 -3.93 1.18
CA VAL A 269 -7.41 -3.84 2.64
C VAL A 269 -6.19 -4.54 3.22
N MET A 270 -5.15 -3.78 3.54
CA MET A 270 -3.86 -4.28 4.04
C MET A 270 -3.90 -4.69 5.50
N PHE A 271 -4.84 -4.13 6.25
CA PHE A 271 -5.08 -4.50 7.64
C PHE A 271 -6.53 -4.24 7.96
N GLN A 272 -7.18 -5.21 8.59
CA GLN A 272 -8.52 -5.06 9.11
C GLN A 272 -8.62 -5.75 10.47
N THR A 273 -9.27 -5.10 11.42
CA THR A 273 -9.57 -5.70 12.71
C THR A 273 -10.90 -5.19 13.23
N ASN A 274 -11.61 -6.06 13.93
CA ASN A 274 -12.84 -5.71 14.61
C ASN A 274 -12.76 -6.09 16.09
N PHE A 275 -13.44 -5.32 16.92
CA PHE A 275 -13.51 -5.54 18.36
C PHE A 275 -14.70 -4.81 18.96
N THR A 276 -15.20 -5.30 20.09
CA THR A 276 -16.29 -4.64 20.82
C THR A 276 -15.73 -3.68 21.86
N VAL A 277 -16.28 -2.47 21.90
CA VAL A 277 -15.97 -1.47 22.93
C VAL A 277 -17.22 -1.14 23.71
N THR A 278 -17.15 -1.31 25.02
CA THR A 278 -18.19 -0.87 25.96
C THR A 278 -17.66 0.29 26.81
N LYS A 279 -18.51 1.28 27.05
CA LYS A 279 -18.24 2.47 27.87
C LYS A 279 -17.60 2.15 29.23
N ASN A 280 -17.96 1.03 29.86
CA ASN A 280 -17.45 0.65 31.19
C ASN A 280 -16.21 -0.25 31.17
N ASN A 281 -15.83 -0.83 30.04
CA ASN A 281 -14.67 -1.72 29.98
C ASN A 281 -13.35 -0.93 30.04
N VAL A 282 -12.35 -1.45 30.76
CA VAL A 282 -11.00 -0.89 30.87
C VAL A 282 -10.00 -2.06 30.78
N PRO A 283 -8.87 -1.94 30.06
CA PRO A 283 -8.36 -0.77 29.34
C PRO A 283 -9.05 -0.48 28.01
N VAL A 284 -8.90 0.75 27.52
CA VAL A 284 -9.35 1.14 26.17
C VAL A 284 -8.40 0.51 25.15
N PRO A 285 -8.89 -0.14 24.09
CA PRO A 285 -8.01 -0.78 23.11
C PRO A 285 -7.01 0.21 22.50
N SER A 286 -5.78 -0.25 22.34
CA SER A 286 -4.79 0.31 21.42
C SER A 286 -4.36 -0.82 20.49
N ILE A 287 -4.34 -0.53 19.20
CA ILE A 287 -4.01 -1.53 18.19
C ILE A 287 -2.67 -1.15 17.59
N LYS A 288 -1.71 -2.05 17.69
CA LYS A 288 -0.48 -1.96 16.92
C LYS A 288 -0.75 -2.44 15.51
N PHE A 289 -0.40 -1.63 14.54
CA PHE A 289 -0.36 -2.06 13.16
C PHE A 289 0.72 -3.14 12.99
N PRO A 290 0.50 -4.12 12.08
CA PRO A 290 1.47 -5.18 11.83
C PRO A 290 2.77 -4.65 11.20
N ARG A 291 2.75 -3.43 10.66
CA ARG A 291 3.89 -2.74 10.04
C ARG A 291 3.75 -1.23 10.17
N LYS A 292 4.78 -0.50 9.75
CA LYS A 292 4.68 0.95 9.54
C LYS A 292 3.85 1.25 8.29
N TYR A 293 2.89 2.16 8.39
CA TYR A 293 2.14 2.67 7.25
C TYR A 293 2.60 4.10 6.88
N ASP A 294 2.85 4.33 5.60
CA ASP A 294 3.03 5.67 5.02
C ASP A 294 1.68 6.20 4.54
N PHE A 295 1.13 7.18 5.25
CA PHE A 295 -0.21 7.71 4.99
C PHE A 295 -0.37 8.46 3.67
N SER A 296 0.69 8.60 2.86
CA SER A 296 0.59 9.01 1.46
C SER A 296 0.00 7.88 0.60
N ASN A 297 0.22 6.62 0.99
CA ASN A 297 -0.17 5.41 0.25
C ASN A 297 -1.38 4.68 0.85
N TYR A 298 -1.91 5.14 1.99
CA TYR A 298 -3.01 4.46 2.68
C TYR A 298 -4.13 5.42 3.11
N LEU A 299 -5.34 4.89 3.14
CA LEU A 299 -6.53 5.48 3.74
C LEU A 299 -6.95 4.66 4.95
N ILE A 300 -7.10 5.31 6.11
CA ILE A 300 -7.58 4.66 7.32
C ILE A 300 -9.06 4.97 7.50
N THR A 301 -9.88 3.94 7.65
CA THR A 301 -11.29 4.07 8.03
C THR A 301 -11.53 3.43 9.39
N VAL A 302 -12.36 4.09 10.19
CA VAL A 302 -12.81 3.58 11.48
C VAL A 302 -14.32 3.74 11.52
N GLN A 303 -15.01 2.60 11.59
CA GLN A 303 -16.46 2.51 11.61
C GLN A 303 -16.90 1.97 12.97
N VAL A 304 -18.04 2.44 13.46
CA VAL A 304 -18.70 1.95 14.68
C VAL A 304 -20.09 1.44 14.31
N LYS A 305 -20.32 0.15 14.52
CA LYS A 305 -21.60 -0.51 14.30
C LYS A 305 -22.33 -0.67 15.63
N ILE A 306 -23.60 -0.30 15.63
CA ILE A 306 -24.50 -0.51 16.77
C ILE A 306 -24.85 -2.01 16.86
N PRO A 307 -24.75 -2.65 18.04
CA PRO A 307 -25.09 -4.05 18.21
C PRO A 307 -26.53 -4.37 17.80
N ASP A 308 -26.74 -5.63 17.41
CA ASP A 308 -28.08 -6.19 17.18
C ASP A 308 -28.99 -5.94 18.39
N GLY A 309 -30.20 -5.42 18.14
CA GLY A 309 -31.21 -5.13 19.17
C GLY A 309 -30.98 -3.88 20.02
N ASP A 310 -29.90 -3.11 19.83
CA ASP A 310 -29.63 -1.89 20.60
C ASP A 310 -30.30 -0.64 19.98
N GLY A 311 -31.54 -0.37 20.40
CA GLY A 311 -32.27 0.86 20.07
C GLY A 311 -32.80 0.93 18.63
N ASN A 312 -33.24 2.13 18.23
CA ASN A 312 -33.91 2.35 16.93
C ASN A 312 -32.98 2.30 15.71
N ASN A 313 -31.67 2.21 15.96
CA ASN A 313 -30.61 2.20 14.95
C ASN A 313 -29.74 0.95 15.09
N ALA A 314 -30.25 -0.13 15.68
CA ALA A 314 -29.56 -1.41 15.73
C ALA A 314 -29.00 -1.77 14.34
N ASN A 315 -27.78 -2.31 14.29
CA ASN A 315 -27.03 -2.63 13.07
C ASN A 315 -26.54 -1.47 12.20
N MET A 316 -26.92 -0.23 12.49
CA MET A 316 -26.40 0.90 11.73
C MET A 316 -24.93 1.16 12.05
N ILE A 317 -24.19 1.53 11.01
CA ILE A 317 -22.80 1.94 11.02
C ILE A 317 -22.72 3.46 11.00
N PHE A 318 -21.84 4.00 11.84
CA PHE A 318 -21.44 5.41 11.88
C PHE A 318 -19.92 5.49 11.67
N ASN A 319 -19.42 6.59 11.14
CA ASN A 319 -17.98 6.85 11.18
C ASN A 319 -17.56 7.14 12.63
N ALA A 320 -16.36 6.73 13.03
CA ALA A 320 -15.85 7.07 14.35
C ALA A 320 -15.68 8.60 14.49
N VAL A 321 -16.23 9.14 15.58
CA VAL A 321 -16.55 10.57 15.81
C VAL A 321 -17.56 11.16 14.82
N GLY A 322 -18.48 10.34 14.31
CA GLY A 322 -19.72 10.76 13.64
C GLY A 322 -20.94 10.75 14.57
N SER A 323 -20.80 11.21 15.82
CA SER A 323 -21.95 11.42 16.71
C SER A 323 -21.83 12.71 17.53
N SER A 324 -22.99 13.18 18.01
CA SER A 324 -23.21 14.54 18.51
C SER A 324 -22.33 14.88 19.71
N MET A 325 -21.58 15.98 19.61
CA MET A 325 -20.90 16.59 20.75
C MET A 325 -21.81 17.62 21.40
N ALA A 326 -21.72 17.73 22.72
CA ALA A 326 -22.62 18.54 23.52
C ALA A 326 -21.83 19.51 24.40
N THR A 327 -22.47 20.63 24.71
CA THR A 327 -21.99 21.68 25.61
C THR A 327 -21.79 21.15 27.03
N ASP A 328 -21.28 22.00 27.93
CA ASP A 328 -20.78 21.71 29.28
C ASP A 328 -21.67 20.89 30.24
N SER A 329 -22.90 20.56 29.85
CA SER A 329 -23.87 19.78 30.63
C SER A 329 -24.82 18.92 29.79
N ALA A 330 -24.56 18.72 28.49
CA ALA A 330 -25.44 17.97 27.60
C ALA A 330 -24.91 16.56 27.27
N ARG A 331 -25.80 15.68 26.80
CA ARG A 331 -25.43 14.32 26.39
C ARG A 331 -24.67 14.35 25.08
N PHE A 332 -23.56 13.63 25.01
CA PHE A 332 -22.68 13.60 23.84
C PHE A 332 -22.39 12.16 23.42
N GLY A 333 -21.78 11.98 22.25
CA GLY A 333 -21.22 10.70 21.89
C GLY A 333 -20.11 10.74 20.85
N GLY A 334 -19.45 9.61 20.70
CA GLY A 334 -18.43 9.38 19.69
C GLY A 334 -17.21 8.67 20.26
N LEU A 335 -16.63 7.78 19.45
CA LEU A 335 -15.35 7.14 19.72
C LEU A 335 -14.23 7.91 19.03
N VAL A 336 -13.42 8.63 19.79
CA VAL A 336 -12.27 9.37 19.24
C VAL A 336 -11.15 8.41 18.92
N PHE A 337 -10.51 8.61 17.78
CA PHE A 337 -9.33 7.85 17.40
C PHE A 337 -8.23 8.76 16.88
N VAL A 338 -6.99 8.30 17.04
CA VAL A 338 -5.81 8.93 16.46
C VAL A 338 -4.89 7.83 15.98
N TYR A 339 -4.10 8.09 14.96
CA TYR A 339 -3.13 7.12 14.47
C TYR A 339 -1.73 7.71 14.35
N THR A 340 -0.75 6.86 14.57
CA THR A 340 0.66 7.04 14.26
C THR A 340 1.01 6.08 13.13
N THR A 341 2.21 6.16 12.56
CA THR A 341 2.67 5.19 11.55
C THR A 341 2.64 3.74 12.03
N ARG A 342 2.58 3.47 13.34
CA ARG A 342 2.60 2.11 13.93
C ARG A 342 1.38 1.75 14.75
N ASP A 343 0.58 2.70 15.18
CA ASP A 343 -0.46 2.45 16.18
C ASP A 343 -1.73 3.23 15.85
N ILE A 344 -2.88 2.69 16.23
CA ILE A 344 -4.12 3.43 16.34
C ILE A 344 -4.63 3.36 17.79
N LEU A 345 -4.93 4.51 18.35
CA LEU A 345 -5.34 4.69 19.74
C LEU A 345 -6.76 5.24 19.79
N PHE A 346 -7.51 4.82 20.81
CA PHE A 346 -8.92 5.18 20.98
C PHE A 346 -9.18 5.87 22.32
N TRP A 347 -10.15 6.78 22.32
CA TRP A 347 -10.75 7.36 23.52
C TRP A 347 -12.26 7.16 23.47
N LYS A 348 -12.79 6.55 24.53
CA LYS A 348 -14.23 6.39 24.72
C LYS A 348 -14.75 7.34 25.79
N PRO A 349 -16.05 7.68 25.77
CA PRO A 349 -16.65 8.43 26.85
C PRO A 349 -16.52 7.71 28.20
N LYS A 350 -16.29 8.50 29.25
CA LYS A 350 -16.26 8.10 30.67
C LYS A 350 -17.39 8.77 31.46
N SER A 351 -17.80 9.98 31.07
CA SER A 351 -18.89 10.72 31.71
C SER A 351 -20.22 9.95 31.66
N SER A 352 -21.06 10.09 32.69
CA SER A 352 -22.42 9.53 32.70
C SER A 352 -23.28 10.06 31.54
N LEU A 353 -22.99 11.26 31.04
CA LEU A 353 -23.69 11.90 29.92
C LEU A 353 -23.20 11.45 28.52
N GLY A 354 -22.04 10.78 28.44
CA GLY A 354 -21.44 10.39 27.16
C GLY A 354 -21.84 8.98 26.71
N HIS A 355 -22.04 8.77 25.41
CA HIS A 355 -22.36 7.48 24.79
C HIS A 355 -21.40 7.17 23.64
N MET A 356 -21.19 5.89 23.31
CA MET A 356 -20.38 5.53 22.14
C MET A 356 -21.00 6.05 20.84
N VAL A 357 -22.33 6.00 20.73
CA VAL A 357 -23.13 6.67 19.70
C VAL A 357 -24.31 7.38 20.38
N TYR A 358 -24.43 8.68 20.12
CA TYR A 358 -25.53 9.52 20.64
C TYR A 358 -26.24 10.25 19.49
N ILE A 359 -27.54 10.01 19.38
CA ILE A 359 -28.47 10.75 18.53
C ILE A 359 -29.70 11.03 19.39
N GLY A 360 -29.88 12.26 19.87
CA GLY A 360 -30.98 12.57 20.76
C GLY A 360 -31.17 14.07 20.99
N GLY A 361 -32.21 14.43 21.73
CA GLY A 361 -32.54 15.82 22.02
C GLY A 361 -32.84 16.60 20.74
N VAL A 362 -31.94 17.52 20.41
CA VAL A 362 -32.02 18.48 19.29
C VAL A 362 -31.66 17.88 17.93
N TRP A 363 -31.11 16.66 17.90
CA TRP A 363 -30.81 15.91 16.68
C TRP A 363 -32.05 15.22 16.13
N GLY A 364 -32.42 15.56 14.89
CA GLY A 364 -33.65 15.07 14.28
C GLY A 364 -34.91 15.28 15.10
N SER A 365 -34.89 16.32 15.95
CA SER A 365 -35.96 16.62 16.93
C SER A 365 -36.32 15.42 17.81
N GLY A 366 -35.35 14.57 18.12
CA GLY A 366 -35.52 13.37 18.94
C GLY A 366 -36.08 12.15 18.21
N LEU A 367 -36.34 12.24 16.90
CA LEU A 367 -36.83 11.11 16.10
C LEU A 367 -35.70 10.12 15.79
N SER A 368 -36.02 8.82 15.84
CA SER A 368 -35.07 7.73 15.62
C SER A 368 -33.80 7.86 16.50
N SER A 369 -33.97 8.23 17.77
CA SER A 369 -32.88 8.48 18.71
C SER A 369 -32.04 7.22 19.02
N GLN A 370 -30.78 7.42 19.40
CA GLN A 370 -29.82 6.39 19.80
C GLN A 370 -29.00 6.81 21.03
N TYR A 371 -28.78 5.87 21.95
CA TYR A 371 -28.00 6.06 23.17
C TYR A 371 -27.15 4.80 23.46
N SER A 372 -26.22 4.47 22.57
CA SER A 372 -25.44 3.22 22.67
C SER A 372 -24.21 3.39 23.52
N ASP A 373 -24.07 2.59 24.58
CA ASP A 373 -22.85 2.49 25.40
C ASP A 373 -21.92 1.37 24.94
N THR A 374 -22.36 0.51 24.02
CA THR A 374 -21.56 -0.56 23.41
C THR A 374 -21.62 -0.46 21.90
N VAL A 375 -20.47 -0.63 21.23
CA VAL A 375 -20.37 -0.67 19.77
C VAL A 375 -19.37 -1.72 19.31
N GLN A 376 -19.55 -2.22 18.10
CA GLN A 376 -18.55 -2.98 17.37
C GLN A 376 -17.73 -2.01 16.52
N VAL A 377 -16.41 -1.98 16.73
CA VAL A 377 -15.49 -1.11 16.00
C VAL A 377 -14.85 -1.91 14.88
N LEU A 378 -14.81 -1.36 13.67
CA LEU A 378 -14.07 -1.90 12.53
C LEU A 378 -13.02 -0.89 12.10
N VAL A 379 -11.76 -1.29 12.12
CA VAL A 379 -10.62 -0.51 11.62
C VAL A 379 -10.15 -1.14 10.32
N SER A 380 -10.02 -0.34 9.27
CA SER A 380 -9.46 -0.78 7.99
C SER A 380 -8.35 0.15 7.53
N VAL A 381 -7.24 -0.41 7.06
CA VAL A 381 -6.15 0.30 6.38
C VAL A 381 -6.18 -0.12 4.92
N ILE A 382 -6.54 0.81 4.05
CA ILE A 382 -6.80 0.57 2.63
C ILE A 382 -5.64 1.16 1.83
N TYR A 383 -5.00 0.36 0.98
CA TYR A 383 -3.95 0.79 0.07
C TYR A 383 -4.54 1.58 -1.11
N LEU A 384 -3.93 2.73 -1.38
CA LEU A 384 -4.24 3.61 -2.49
C LEU A 384 -3.40 3.18 -3.69
N SER A 385 -4.06 2.66 -4.72
CA SER A 385 -3.40 2.22 -5.95
C SER A 385 -2.78 3.40 -6.68
N ASP A 386 -1.58 3.21 -7.22
CA ASP A 386 -0.83 4.28 -7.86
C ASP A 386 -1.55 4.89 -9.07
N HIS A 387 -2.40 4.18 -9.85
CA HIS A 387 -3.21 4.74 -10.94
C HIS A 387 -4.58 4.04 -11.10
N CYS A 388 -5.59 4.79 -11.57
CA CYS A 388 -6.85 4.22 -12.08
C CYS A 388 -6.59 3.62 -13.47
N PHE A 389 -6.95 2.35 -13.70
CA PHE A 389 -7.11 1.87 -15.07
C PHE A 389 -8.34 2.59 -15.68
N SER A 390 -8.12 3.70 -16.38
CA SER A 390 -9.15 4.33 -17.20
C SER A 390 -9.39 3.47 -18.44
N ASN A 391 -10.65 3.23 -18.79
CA ASN A 391 -11.05 2.48 -19.98
C ASN A 391 -10.90 3.33 -21.25
N ASN A 392 -9.70 3.83 -21.52
CA ASN A 392 -9.26 4.29 -22.84
C ASN A 392 -7.73 4.14 -22.89
N VAL A 393 -7.26 2.91 -23.11
CA VAL A 393 -5.88 2.68 -23.50
C VAL A 393 -5.75 3.16 -24.94
N THR A 394 -5.31 4.40 -25.13
CA THR A 394 -4.41 4.67 -26.25
C THR A 394 -3.14 3.89 -25.93
N VAL A 395 -2.82 2.90 -26.77
CA VAL A 395 -1.56 2.16 -26.67
C VAL A 395 -0.45 3.18 -26.86
N THR A 396 0.11 3.67 -25.77
CA THR A 396 1.44 4.30 -25.80
C THR A 396 2.40 3.16 -26.09
N GLU A 397 3.21 3.28 -27.14
CA GLU A 397 4.27 2.32 -27.41
C GLU A 397 5.11 2.13 -26.14
N CYS A 398 5.38 0.88 -25.77
CA CYS A 398 6.20 0.53 -24.60
C CYS A 398 7.66 0.84 -24.91
N ILE A 399 8.01 2.12 -24.86
CA ILE A 399 9.36 2.63 -25.07
C ILE A 399 10.03 2.77 -23.69
N PRO A 400 11.26 2.28 -23.51
CA PRO A 400 12.06 2.58 -22.33
C PRO A 400 12.18 4.09 -22.09
N GLU A 401 12.05 4.52 -20.84
CA GLU A 401 12.41 5.85 -20.37
C GLU A 401 13.93 6.03 -20.38
N LEU A 402 14.36 7.28 -20.17
CA LEU A 402 15.76 7.65 -20.04
C LEU A 402 16.42 6.84 -18.90
N THR A 403 17.53 6.17 -19.21
CA THR A 403 18.23 5.30 -18.24
C THR A 403 19.76 5.46 -18.27
N ASP A 404 20.38 5.74 -17.12
CA ASP A 404 21.84 5.77 -16.94
C ASP A 404 22.33 4.39 -16.46
N LEU A 405 23.25 3.78 -17.20
CA LEU A 405 23.88 2.50 -16.87
C LEU A 405 25.36 2.70 -16.55
N LEU A 406 25.74 2.46 -15.29
CA LEU A 406 27.13 2.44 -14.88
C LEU A 406 27.61 0.99 -14.70
N PHE A 407 28.56 0.56 -15.52
CA PHE A 407 29.21 -0.74 -15.33
C PHE A 407 30.33 -0.64 -14.30
N VAL A 408 30.34 -1.57 -13.36
CA VAL A 408 31.36 -1.68 -12.31
C VAL A 408 32.05 -3.03 -12.46
N ILE A 409 33.24 -3.03 -13.06
CA ILE A 409 33.94 -4.26 -13.47
C ILE A 409 35.03 -4.61 -12.47
N ASP A 410 34.95 -5.80 -11.89
CA ASP A 410 36.00 -6.34 -11.04
C ASP A 410 37.22 -6.76 -11.86
N THR A 411 38.31 -6.02 -11.65
CA THR A 411 39.62 -6.22 -12.30
C THR A 411 40.69 -6.69 -11.29
N SER A 412 40.26 -7.17 -10.11
CA SER A 412 41.15 -7.69 -9.08
C SER A 412 42.00 -8.87 -9.56
N GLN A 413 43.04 -9.19 -8.78
CA GLN A 413 43.94 -10.28 -9.12
C GLN A 413 43.22 -11.64 -9.19
N SER A 414 42.24 -11.89 -8.31
CA SER A 414 41.44 -13.13 -8.32
C SER A 414 40.59 -13.27 -9.58
N ASN A 415 40.13 -12.15 -10.16
CA ASN A 415 39.28 -12.17 -11.35
C ASN A 415 40.05 -11.95 -12.67
N SER A 416 41.39 -11.86 -12.61
CA SER A 416 42.24 -11.55 -13.77
C SER A 416 42.08 -12.53 -14.94
N ASN A 417 41.86 -13.82 -14.66
CA ASN A 417 41.63 -14.84 -15.69
C ASN A 417 40.27 -14.72 -16.38
N ASN A 418 39.29 -14.06 -15.73
CA ASN A 418 37.93 -13.92 -16.24
C ASN A 418 37.65 -12.54 -16.85
N ILE A 419 38.66 -11.66 -16.94
CA ILE A 419 38.45 -10.29 -17.45
C ILE A 419 37.85 -10.26 -18.86
N ASN A 420 38.17 -11.25 -19.70
CA ASN A 420 37.58 -11.37 -21.03
C ASN A 420 36.08 -11.69 -20.96
N GLN A 421 35.65 -12.55 -20.02
CA GLN A 421 34.21 -12.81 -19.80
C GLN A 421 33.47 -11.53 -19.41
N SER A 422 34.03 -10.73 -18.49
CA SER A 422 33.45 -9.45 -18.10
C SER A 422 33.34 -8.48 -19.27
N LYS A 423 34.40 -8.33 -20.07
CA LYS A 423 34.41 -7.44 -21.24
C LYS A 423 33.42 -7.89 -22.30
N ASP A 424 33.36 -9.18 -22.59
CA ASP A 424 32.44 -9.74 -23.56
C ASP A 424 30.98 -9.58 -23.10
N PHE A 425 30.71 -9.75 -21.81
CA PHE A 425 29.39 -9.51 -21.24
C PHE A 425 28.95 -8.04 -21.42
N VAL A 426 29.78 -7.09 -20.99
CA VAL A 426 29.49 -5.66 -21.10
C VAL A 426 29.37 -5.25 -22.56
N TYR A 427 30.27 -5.71 -23.43
CA TYR A 427 30.22 -5.46 -24.87
C TYR A 427 28.89 -5.95 -25.46
N ASN A 428 28.50 -7.19 -25.19
CA ASN A 428 27.30 -7.79 -25.76
C ASN A 428 26.02 -7.12 -25.24
N LEU A 429 25.99 -6.71 -23.97
CA LEU A 429 24.85 -5.99 -23.40
C LEU A 429 24.73 -4.57 -24.00
N VAL A 430 25.82 -3.80 -24.01
CA VAL A 430 25.84 -2.45 -24.62
C VAL A 430 25.53 -2.51 -26.11
N ASN A 431 25.96 -3.57 -26.81
CA ASN A 431 25.66 -3.75 -28.22
C ASN A 431 24.17 -4.00 -28.50
N LYS A 432 23.39 -4.48 -27.52
CA LYS A 432 21.93 -4.62 -27.65
C LYS A 432 21.16 -3.34 -27.32
N LEU A 433 21.70 -2.48 -26.47
CA LEU A 433 21.04 -1.27 -26.03
C LEU A 433 21.06 -0.15 -27.09
N SER A 434 20.02 0.68 -27.08
CA SER A 434 19.96 1.90 -27.89
C SER A 434 20.63 3.04 -27.13
N ILE A 435 21.85 3.42 -27.55
CA ILE A 435 22.69 4.39 -26.83
C ILE A 435 22.44 5.81 -27.36
N GLY A 436 22.10 6.74 -26.47
CA GLY A 436 21.85 8.13 -26.84
C GLY A 436 21.45 9.02 -25.66
N ILE A 437 21.57 10.33 -25.85
CA ILE A 437 21.20 11.34 -24.84
C ILE A 437 19.72 11.28 -24.42
N ASN A 438 18.85 10.84 -25.35
CA ASN A 438 17.42 10.67 -25.15
C ASN A 438 17.03 9.20 -24.95
N ASP A 439 17.98 8.33 -24.56
CA ASP A 439 17.77 6.89 -24.39
C ASP A 439 18.71 6.37 -23.28
N PHE A 440 19.39 5.23 -23.49
CA PHE A 440 20.42 4.73 -22.58
C PHE A 440 21.74 5.50 -22.69
N GLN A 441 22.31 5.87 -21.55
CA GLN A 441 23.69 6.37 -21.46
C GLN A 441 24.54 5.39 -20.65
N VAL A 442 25.82 5.28 -20.99
CA VAL A 442 26.72 4.28 -20.39
C VAL A 442 27.99 4.93 -19.88
N ALA A 443 28.41 4.53 -18.69
CA ALA A 443 29.73 4.81 -18.11
C ALA A 443 30.35 3.50 -17.60
N VAL A 444 31.68 3.48 -17.42
CA VAL A 444 32.39 2.31 -16.90
C VAL A 444 33.40 2.73 -15.84
N ILE A 445 33.33 2.08 -14.68
CA ILE A 445 34.39 2.03 -13.69
C ILE A 445 34.93 0.60 -13.56
N THR A 446 36.22 0.49 -13.30
CA THR A 446 36.88 -0.75 -12.91
C THR A 446 37.27 -0.69 -11.45
N PHE A 447 37.38 -1.82 -10.76
CA PHE A 447 37.87 -1.83 -9.39
C PHE A 447 38.76 -3.01 -9.06
N SER A 448 39.72 -2.75 -8.18
CA SER A 448 40.47 -3.73 -7.39
C SER A 448 40.60 -3.18 -5.97
N SER A 449 41.82 -2.87 -5.50
CA SER A 449 42.03 -2.19 -4.21
C SER A 449 41.60 -0.73 -4.25
N ILE A 450 41.59 -0.13 -5.45
CA ILE A 450 41.20 1.25 -5.75
C ILE A 450 40.33 1.23 -7.01
N PRO A 451 39.15 1.87 -7.01
CA PRO A 451 38.32 2.01 -8.21
C PRO A 451 38.89 3.09 -9.17
N THR A 452 38.72 2.87 -10.48
CA THR A 452 39.17 3.77 -11.55
C THR A 452 38.00 4.03 -12.50
N ILE A 453 37.83 5.27 -12.96
CA ILE A 453 36.91 5.60 -14.06
C ILE A 453 37.64 5.31 -15.36
N GLU A 454 37.11 4.38 -16.15
CA GLU A 454 37.63 4.13 -17.51
C GLU A 454 37.06 5.19 -18.48
N PHE A 455 35.76 5.50 -18.35
CA PHE A 455 35.10 6.61 -19.00
C PHE A 455 33.75 6.93 -18.32
N ASP A 456 33.31 8.19 -18.42
CA ASP A 456 32.05 8.70 -17.88
C ASP A 456 30.94 8.84 -18.94
N PHE A 457 29.77 9.41 -18.57
CA PHE A 457 28.62 9.52 -19.47
C PHE A 457 28.77 10.63 -20.54
N ASN A 458 29.69 11.57 -20.36
CA ASN A 458 30.01 12.59 -21.35
C ASN A 458 31.04 12.10 -22.36
N ASP A 459 31.87 11.15 -21.96
CA ASP A 459 32.87 10.57 -22.84
C ASP A 459 32.22 9.94 -24.09
N PHE A 460 32.87 10.14 -25.23
CA PHE A 460 32.46 9.65 -26.54
C PHE A 460 31.13 10.20 -27.10
N GLU A 461 30.49 11.20 -26.49
CA GLU A 461 29.26 11.84 -26.99
C GLU A 461 28.12 10.83 -27.30
N ASN A 462 28.03 9.74 -26.53
CA ASN A 462 27.11 8.61 -26.78
C ASN A 462 27.38 7.84 -28.09
N ASN A 463 28.59 7.92 -28.66
CA ASN A 463 29.00 7.13 -29.83
C ASN A 463 29.21 5.66 -29.45
N LYS A 464 28.21 4.83 -29.76
CA LYS A 464 28.20 3.39 -29.44
C LYS A 464 29.46 2.64 -29.90
N SER A 465 29.96 2.89 -31.11
CA SER A 465 31.17 2.21 -31.62
C SER A 465 32.42 2.53 -30.79
N SER A 466 32.57 3.78 -30.36
CA SER A 466 33.70 4.22 -29.53
C SER A 466 33.62 3.64 -28.12
N ILE A 467 32.41 3.59 -27.54
CA ILE A 467 32.12 2.95 -26.26
C ILE A 467 32.50 1.46 -26.31
N LEU A 468 32.02 0.73 -27.32
CA LEU A 468 32.31 -0.70 -27.51
C LEU A 468 33.82 -0.97 -27.68
N LEU A 469 34.54 -0.12 -28.41
CA LEU A 469 36.00 -0.23 -28.54
C LEU A 469 36.70 0.04 -27.20
N SER A 470 36.29 1.07 -26.46
CA SER A 470 36.83 1.40 -25.13
C SER A 470 36.70 0.23 -24.14
N ILE A 471 35.53 -0.39 -24.06
CA ILE A 471 35.28 -1.60 -23.24
C ILE A 471 36.28 -2.72 -23.56
N GLN A 472 36.58 -2.92 -24.85
CA GLN A 472 37.53 -3.94 -25.29
C GLN A 472 38.99 -3.60 -24.98
N THR A 473 39.33 -2.38 -24.56
CA THR A 473 40.68 -1.99 -24.13
C THR A 473 40.94 -2.19 -22.64
N ILE A 474 39.90 -2.44 -21.83
CA ILE A 474 40.01 -2.66 -20.39
C ILE A 474 40.97 -3.83 -20.11
N LYS A 475 41.84 -3.64 -19.12
CA LYS A 475 42.90 -4.59 -18.73
C LYS A 475 42.60 -5.18 -17.35
N ALA A 476 43.11 -6.38 -17.12
CA ALA A 476 43.16 -6.91 -15.76
C ALA A 476 44.02 -5.99 -14.89
N GLY A 477 43.52 -5.72 -13.69
CA GLY A 477 44.22 -4.96 -12.66
C GLY A 477 45.04 -5.89 -11.76
N ASN A 478 45.53 -5.31 -10.68
CA ASN A 478 46.22 -6.02 -9.61
C ASN A 478 45.63 -5.57 -8.26
N GLY A 479 45.80 -6.39 -7.22
CA GLY A 479 45.31 -6.11 -5.87
C GLY A 479 43.99 -6.81 -5.51
N SER A 480 43.52 -6.50 -4.31
CA SER A 480 42.38 -7.14 -3.62
C SER A 480 41.03 -6.57 -4.04
N THR A 481 39.95 -7.33 -3.96
CA THR A 481 38.58 -6.90 -4.31
C THR A 481 37.97 -5.99 -3.23
N ASN A 482 37.90 -4.66 -3.46
CA ASN A 482 37.27 -3.70 -2.53
C ASN A 482 35.93 -3.16 -3.06
N ILE A 483 34.82 -3.79 -2.69
CA ILE A 483 33.49 -3.45 -3.21
C ILE A 483 32.94 -2.16 -2.59
N VAL A 484 33.25 -1.90 -1.32
CA VAL A 484 32.77 -0.71 -0.61
C VAL A 484 33.25 0.57 -1.31
N LYS A 485 34.53 0.64 -1.68
CA LYS A 485 35.07 1.78 -2.44
C LYS A 485 34.49 1.87 -3.83
N ALA A 486 34.26 0.74 -4.50
CA ALA A 486 33.67 0.72 -5.83
C ALA A 486 32.26 1.30 -5.84
N LEU A 487 31.41 0.91 -4.87
CA LEU A 487 30.05 1.46 -4.73
C LEU A 487 30.06 2.96 -4.37
N ASN A 488 30.96 3.40 -3.49
CA ASN A 488 31.11 4.83 -3.19
C ASN A 488 31.52 5.64 -4.44
N MET A 489 32.41 5.08 -5.27
CA MET A 489 32.81 5.71 -6.53
C MET A 489 31.65 5.73 -7.53
N ALA A 490 30.90 4.62 -7.62
CA ALA A 490 29.74 4.52 -8.50
C ALA A 490 28.67 5.55 -8.15
N GLU A 491 28.41 5.74 -6.85
CA GLU A 491 27.50 6.79 -6.37
C GLU A 491 28.00 8.18 -6.75
N ALA A 492 29.29 8.47 -6.56
CA ALA A 492 29.87 9.76 -6.93
C ALA A 492 29.73 10.05 -8.44
N VAL A 493 29.95 9.04 -9.30
CA VAL A 493 29.78 9.17 -10.76
C VAL A 493 28.31 9.41 -11.12
N LEU A 494 27.38 8.60 -10.60
CA LEU A 494 25.95 8.69 -10.92
C LEU A 494 25.25 9.95 -10.36
N ARG A 495 25.88 10.66 -9.41
CA ARG A 495 25.37 11.91 -8.84
C ARG A 495 26.06 13.15 -9.40
N ASN A 496 27.07 12.99 -10.26
CA ASN A 496 27.83 14.12 -10.80
C ASN A 496 27.36 14.51 -12.20
N CYS A 497 26.54 15.55 -12.30
CA CYS A 497 26.08 16.06 -13.59
C CYS A 497 27.22 16.56 -14.49
N SER A 498 28.37 16.94 -13.92
CA SER A 498 29.55 17.36 -14.71
C SER A 498 30.18 16.20 -15.46
N MET A 499 29.89 14.96 -15.06
CA MET A 499 30.29 13.70 -15.72
C MET A 499 29.18 13.11 -16.60
N GLY A 500 28.14 13.91 -16.89
CA GLY A 500 27.05 13.55 -17.80
C GLY A 500 25.91 12.76 -17.18
N ALA A 501 25.98 12.43 -15.89
CA ALA A 501 24.89 11.78 -15.18
C ALA A 501 23.66 12.69 -15.13
N ARG A 502 22.47 12.14 -15.42
CA ARG A 502 21.23 12.95 -15.47
C ARG A 502 20.63 13.21 -14.08
N GLY A 503 21.05 12.44 -13.07
CA GLY A 503 20.73 12.69 -11.66
C GLY A 503 19.32 12.26 -11.25
N ASN A 504 18.80 12.88 -10.18
CA ASN A 504 17.57 12.45 -9.52
C ASN A 504 16.33 12.56 -10.45
N GLY A 505 15.58 11.47 -10.57
CA GLY A 505 14.35 11.39 -11.37
C GLY A 505 14.49 10.60 -12.68
N ILE A 506 15.72 10.20 -13.04
CA ILE A 506 16.01 9.28 -14.15
C ILE A 506 16.34 7.90 -13.58
N MET A 507 16.03 6.82 -14.30
CA MET A 507 16.39 5.46 -13.88
C MET A 507 17.92 5.28 -13.92
N GLN A 508 18.51 4.82 -12.81
CA GLN A 508 19.96 4.65 -12.70
C GLN A 508 20.32 3.26 -12.20
N PHE A 509 21.07 2.52 -13.01
CA PHE A 509 21.54 1.18 -12.67
C PHE A 509 23.06 1.15 -12.55
N VAL A 510 23.52 0.37 -11.57
CA VAL A 510 24.87 -0.18 -11.52
C VAL A 510 24.79 -1.62 -12.00
N VAL A 511 25.54 -1.97 -13.03
CA VAL A 511 25.76 -3.37 -13.43
C VAL A 511 27.12 -3.78 -12.88
N LEU A 512 27.11 -4.56 -11.79
CA LEU A 512 28.29 -5.01 -11.06
C LEU A 512 28.74 -6.38 -11.58
N LEU A 513 29.96 -6.50 -12.11
CA LEU A 513 30.53 -7.75 -12.61
C LEU A 513 31.65 -8.24 -11.67
N THR A 514 31.44 -9.35 -10.96
CA THR A 514 32.38 -9.88 -9.95
C THR A 514 32.08 -11.35 -9.62
N ASP A 515 33.00 -12.05 -8.98
CA ASP A 515 32.79 -13.40 -8.43
C ASP A 515 32.06 -13.36 -7.06
N GLY A 516 31.81 -12.16 -6.52
CA GLY A 516 31.14 -11.99 -5.22
C GLY A 516 32.02 -12.33 -4.02
N LEU A 517 33.32 -12.55 -4.23
CA LEU A 517 34.31 -12.84 -3.20
C LEU A 517 35.10 -11.59 -2.86
N PHE A 518 34.56 -10.81 -1.92
CA PHE A 518 35.14 -9.53 -1.53
C PHE A 518 36.28 -9.69 -0.50
N SER A 519 37.34 -8.89 -0.63
CA SER A 519 38.47 -8.87 0.31
C SER A 519 38.26 -7.92 1.49
N ASP A 520 37.14 -7.20 1.52
CA ASP A 520 36.77 -6.30 2.62
C ASP A 520 36.57 -7.08 3.92
N ARG A 521 37.29 -6.69 4.98
CA ARG A 521 37.36 -7.46 6.25
C ARG A 521 36.06 -7.47 7.04
N ASN A 522 35.11 -6.60 6.72
CA ASN A 522 33.88 -6.43 7.50
C ASN A 522 32.66 -6.58 6.60
N GLN A 523 31.99 -7.73 6.69
CA GLN A 523 30.77 -8.04 5.95
C GLN A 523 29.65 -7.01 6.21
N ASN A 524 29.56 -6.45 7.42
CA ASN A 524 28.55 -5.44 7.72
C ASN A 524 28.79 -4.14 6.94
N SER A 525 30.05 -3.78 6.68
CA SER A 525 30.37 -2.62 5.84
C SER A 525 29.97 -2.84 4.39
N ILE A 526 30.14 -4.06 3.88
CA ILE A 526 29.74 -4.45 2.52
C ILE A 526 28.22 -4.35 2.39
N ASN A 527 27.48 -5.02 3.29
CA ASN A 527 26.01 -5.00 3.30
C ASN A 527 25.47 -3.58 3.42
N LYS A 528 26.09 -2.76 4.28
CA LYS A 528 25.70 -1.37 4.45
C LYS A 528 25.94 -0.54 3.18
N ALA A 529 27.07 -0.70 2.50
CA ALA A 529 27.34 0.04 1.27
C ALA A 529 26.31 -0.26 0.16
N GLY A 530 25.94 -1.54 0.00
CA GLY A 530 24.88 -1.94 -0.93
C GLY A 530 23.52 -1.34 -0.54
N ALA A 531 23.15 -1.43 0.74
CA ALA A 531 21.89 -0.87 1.25
C ALA A 531 21.83 0.67 1.12
N ASP A 532 22.91 1.38 1.46
CA ASP A 532 22.99 2.84 1.36
C ASP A 532 22.82 3.29 -0.10
N PHE A 533 23.48 2.61 -1.06
CA PHE A 533 23.34 2.89 -2.48
C PHE A 533 21.89 2.71 -2.99
N GLN A 534 21.23 1.63 -2.58
CA GLN A 534 19.84 1.35 -2.95
C GLN A 534 18.86 2.35 -2.31
N ASN A 535 19.05 2.70 -1.03
CA ASN A 535 18.24 3.68 -0.32
C ASN A 535 18.30 5.07 -0.96
N ASN A 536 19.42 5.38 -1.64
CA ASN A 536 19.60 6.63 -2.38
C ASN A 536 19.02 6.58 -3.81
N GLY A 537 18.19 5.58 -4.11
CA GLY A 537 17.45 5.46 -5.39
C GLY A 537 18.19 4.70 -6.49
N GLY A 538 19.42 4.23 -6.23
CA GLY A 538 20.14 3.39 -7.18
C GLY A 538 19.59 1.96 -7.25
N ARG A 539 19.92 1.24 -8.32
CA ARG A 539 19.63 -0.19 -8.51
C ARG A 539 20.92 -0.91 -8.84
N ILE A 540 21.23 -2.02 -8.16
CA ILE A 540 22.44 -2.82 -8.42
C ILE A 540 22.01 -4.14 -9.06
N LEU A 541 22.41 -4.37 -10.32
CA LEU A 541 22.30 -5.65 -11.00
C LEU A 541 23.66 -6.33 -10.93
N SER A 542 23.75 -7.43 -10.20
CA SER A 542 25.01 -8.16 -10.04
C SER A 542 25.11 -9.29 -11.05
N VAL A 543 26.29 -9.47 -11.63
CA VAL A 543 26.61 -10.51 -12.60
C VAL A 543 27.78 -11.32 -12.05
N GLY A 544 27.51 -12.59 -11.77
CA GLY A 544 28.52 -13.57 -11.39
C GLY A 544 29.47 -13.88 -12.54
N ILE A 545 30.78 -13.73 -12.29
CA ILE A 545 31.86 -14.00 -13.26
C ILE A 545 32.80 -15.07 -12.70
N GLY A 546 33.20 -16.04 -13.55
CA GLY A 546 34.10 -17.13 -13.18
C GLY A 546 33.40 -18.35 -12.56
N ASP A 547 34.19 -19.30 -12.06
CA ASP A 547 33.67 -20.61 -11.61
C ASP A 547 33.36 -20.68 -10.11
N SER A 548 33.78 -19.69 -9.31
CA SER A 548 33.66 -19.68 -7.85
C SER A 548 32.86 -18.47 -7.37
N ILE A 549 31.56 -18.48 -7.65
CA ILE A 549 30.68 -17.34 -7.41
C ILE A 549 29.93 -17.48 -6.09
N SER A 550 29.90 -16.41 -5.30
CA SER A 550 29.03 -16.32 -4.12
C SER A 550 27.73 -15.57 -4.45
N HIS A 551 26.67 -16.30 -4.84
CA HIS A 551 25.37 -15.69 -5.14
C HIS A 551 24.77 -15.02 -3.90
N THR A 552 25.03 -15.58 -2.73
CA THR A 552 24.66 -14.99 -1.43
C THR A 552 25.20 -13.57 -1.26
N ASN A 553 26.46 -13.31 -1.63
CA ASN A 553 27.05 -11.98 -1.54
C ASN A 553 26.53 -11.05 -2.63
N LEU A 554 26.38 -11.53 -3.86
CA LEU A 554 25.78 -10.76 -4.96
C LEU A 554 24.33 -10.33 -4.64
N LEU A 555 23.55 -11.21 -4.02
CA LEU A 555 22.19 -10.93 -3.56
C LEU A 555 22.18 -9.83 -2.51
N LYS A 556 23.05 -9.92 -1.49
CA LYS A 556 23.14 -8.88 -0.44
C LYS A 556 23.49 -7.51 -1.03
N MET A 557 24.24 -7.47 -2.12
CA MET A 557 24.54 -6.21 -2.84
C MET A 557 23.38 -5.72 -3.70
N SER A 558 22.66 -6.64 -4.34
CA SER A 558 21.57 -6.30 -5.27
C SER A 558 20.24 -6.00 -4.55
N GLY A 559 20.06 -6.54 -3.34
CA GLY A 559 18.82 -6.44 -2.54
C GLY A 559 17.63 -7.18 -3.15
N ARG A 560 17.81 -7.82 -4.32
CA ARG A 560 16.78 -8.47 -5.13
C ARG A 560 17.37 -9.67 -5.84
N ALA A 561 16.70 -10.82 -5.74
CA ALA A 561 17.13 -12.06 -6.39
C ALA A 561 17.03 -11.98 -7.92
N ASP A 562 16.00 -11.29 -8.42
CA ASP A 562 15.80 -11.06 -9.86
C ASP A 562 16.79 -10.04 -10.45
N TYR A 563 17.70 -9.50 -9.62
CA TYR A 563 18.81 -8.63 -10.01
C TYR A 563 20.17 -9.33 -9.94
N VAL A 564 20.19 -10.63 -9.66
CA VAL A 564 21.41 -11.45 -9.68
C VAL A 564 21.40 -12.31 -10.94
N PHE A 565 22.42 -12.14 -11.77
CA PHE A 565 22.63 -12.82 -13.05
C PHE A 565 23.97 -13.54 -13.05
N HIS A 566 24.19 -14.38 -14.06
CA HIS A 566 25.44 -15.09 -14.26
C HIS A 566 25.90 -14.94 -15.71
N PHE A 567 27.21 -15.04 -15.98
CA PHE A 567 27.70 -15.12 -17.36
C PHE A 567 27.35 -16.50 -17.98
N PRO A 568 26.76 -16.60 -19.18
CA PRO A 568 26.66 -15.58 -20.22
C PRO A 568 25.25 -14.99 -20.41
N ASP A 569 24.43 -14.84 -19.35
CA ASP A 569 23.00 -14.51 -19.39
C ASP A 569 22.68 -13.05 -19.79
N VAL A 570 23.30 -12.55 -20.86
CA VAL A 570 23.15 -11.19 -21.39
C VAL A 570 21.70 -10.89 -21.77
N GLU A 571 20.96 -11.89 -22.23
CA GLU A 571 19.55 -11.71 -22.61
C GLU A 571 18.65 -11.46 -21.39
N GLU A 572 18.90 -12.14 -20.27
CA GLU A 572 18.08 -11.98 -19.07
C GLU A 572 18.25 -10.59 -18.45
N ILE A 573 19.51 -10.15 -18.30
CA ILE A 573 19.79 -8.81 -17.79
C ILE A 573 19.28 -7.72 -18.74
N TYR A 574 19.40 -7.91 -20.05
CA TYR A 574 18.86 -7.00 -21.05
C TYR A 574 17.35 -6.84 -20.85
N ASN A 575 16.62 -7.95 -20.78
CA ASN A 575 15.17 -7.94 -20.59
C ASN A 575 14.77 -7.29 -19.26
N SER A 576 15.53 -7.52 -18.18
CA SER A 576 15.31 -6.85 -16.89
C SER A 576 15.55 -5.34 -16.96
N ILE A 577 16.63 -4.89 -17.60
CA ILE A 577 16.93 -3.46 -17.79
C ILE A 577 15.84 -2.80 -18.62
N ILE A 578 15.45 -3.39 -19.76
CA ILE A 578 14.38 -2.85 -20.61
C ILE A 578 13.10 -2.75 -19.79
N LYS A 579 12.68 -3.84 -19.14
CA LYS A 579 11.43 -3.89 -18.35
C LYS A 579 11.39 -2.84 -17.25
N GLU A 580 12.45 -2.72 -16.45
CA GLU A 580 12.52 -1.76 -15.36
C GLU A 580 12.65 -0.31 -15.88
N SER A 581 13.13 -0.13 -17.11
CA SER A 581 13.17 1.17 -17.77
C SER A 581 11.84 1.54 -18.44
N LEU A 582 10.85 0.64 -18.56
CA LEU A 582 9.57 0.98 -19.20
C LEU A 582 8.78 2.01 -18.37
N HIS A 583 8.09 2.91 -19.06
CA HIS A 583 7.17 3.84 -18.43
C HIS A 583 6.15 3.08 -17.57
N SER A 584 5.87 3.59 -16.37
CA SER A 584 5.01 2.95 -15.36
C SER A 584 3.60 2.56 -15.85
N SER A 585 3.13 3.16 -16.94
CA SER A 585 1.86 2.84 -17.60
C SER A 585 1.92 1.68 -18.61
N CYS A 586 3.10 1.15 -18.94
CA CYS A 586 3.23 0.02 -19.87
C CYS A 586 2.91 -1.30 -19.15
N THR A 587 1.83 -1.97 -19.56
CA THR A 587 1.49 -3.33 -19.14
C THR A 587 1.05 -4.16 -20.35
N ASN A 588 2.01 -4.68 -21.12
CA ASN A 588 1.73 -5.72 -22.11
C ASN A 588 1.76 -7.10 -21.43
N CYS A 589 0.68 -7.45 -20.74
CA CYS A 589 0.50 -8.79 -20.18
C CYS A 589 -0.84 -9.36 -20.66
N VAL A 590 -0.79 -10.43 -21.46
CA VAL A 590 -2.01 -11.13 -21.93
C VAL A 590 -2.45 -12.12 -20.85
N MET A 591 -3.41 -11.67 -20.04
CA MET A 591 -3.94 -12.31 -18.83
C MET A 591 -4.92 -13.49 -19.06
N LYS A 592 -4.73 -14.34 -20.07
CA LYS A 592 -5.78 -15.30 -20.50
C LYS A 592 -5.47 -16.80 -20.39
N SER A 593 -4.37 -17.22 -19.75
CA SER A 593 -4.07 -18.66 -19.63
C SER A 593 -4.56 -19.25 -18.31
N GLU A 594 -5.39 -20.28 -18.37
CA GLU A 594 -5.71 -21.16 -17.23
C GLU A 594 -4.41 -21.65 -16.57
N THR A 595 -4.25 -21.38 -15.27
CA THR A 595 -3.01 -21.68 -14.54
C THR A 595 -3.29 -22.41 -13.23
N ASP A 596 -2.70 -23.59 -13.05
CA ASP A 596 -2.75 -24.37 -11.82
C ASP A 596 -1.45 -24.16 -11.04
N ILE A 597 -1.58 -23.77 -9.77
CA ILE A 597 -0.44 -23.46 -8.91
C ILE A 597 -0.52 -24.33 -7.66
N ILE A 598 0.58 -24.99 -7.33
CA ILE A 598 0.72 -25.78 -6.11
C ILE A 598 1.79 -25.17 -5.24
N ILE A 599 1.41 -24.69 -4.06
CA ILE A 599 2.32 -24.19 -3.04
C ILE A 599 2.80 -25.39 -2.22
N MET A 600 4.11 -25.58 -2.10
CA MET A 600 4.73 -26.61 -1.28
C MET A 600 5.53 -25.95 -0.17
N MET A 601 5.17 -26.17 1.09
CA MET A 601 5.81 -25.52 2.23
C MET A 601 6.57 -26.52 3.09
N ASP A 602 7.87 -26.28 3.27
CA ASP A 602 8.72 -26.97 4.24
C ASP A 602 8.27 -26.62 5.67
N THR A 603 8.03 -27.65 6.48
CA THR A 603 7.56 -27.54 7.87
C THR A 603 8.49 -28.15 8.91
N ARG A 604 9.80 -28.31 8.64
CA ARG A 604 10.77 -28.88 9.59
C ARG A 604 10.84 -28.19 10.97
N LYS A 605 11.24 -28.96 11.98
CA LYS A 605 11.26 -28.60 13.43
C LYS A 605 12.32 -27.58 13.85
N ASP A 606 13.39 -27.44 13.09
CA ASP A 606 14.54 -26.56 13.38
C ASP A 606 14.27 -25.08 13.09
N GLN A 607 13.10 -24.76 12.54
CA GLN A 607 12.72 -23.38 12.24
C GLN A 607 12.06 -22.72 13.45
N SER A 608 12.49 -21.49 13.76
CA SER A 608 11.89 -20.70 14.84
C SER A 608 10.38 -20.58 14.64
N PHE A 609 9.62 -20.52 15.75
CA PHE A 609 8.16 -20.31 15.70
C PHE A 609 7.79 -19.03 14.90
N ASP A 610 8.66 -18.03 14.95
CA ASP A 610 8.50 -16.78 14.22
C ASP A 610 8.66 -16.99 12.70
N ASN A 611 9.59 -17.85 12.26
CA ASN A 611 9.81 -18.17 10.83
C ASN A 611 8.60 -18.86 10.20
N TYR A 612 7.97 -19.78 10.92
CA TYR A 612 6.75 -20.46 10.45
C TYR A 612 5.59 -19.47 10.30
N ARG A 613 5.43 -18.56 11.26
CA ARG A 613 4.40 -17.53 11.22
C ARG A 613 4.64 -16.51 10.09
N SER A 614 5.90 -16.11 9.87
CA SER A 614 6.31 -15.25 8.75
C SER A 614 5.92 -15.87 7.40
N ARG A 615 6.19 -17.17 7.20
CA ARG A 615 5.81 -17.91 5.99
C ARG A 615 4.30 -17.96 5.77
N GLN A 616 3.51 -18.18 6.82
CA GLN A 616 2.05 -18.19 6.70
C GLN A 616 1.50 -16.80 6.31
N ILE A 617 2.01 -15.73 6.91
CA ILE A 617 1.60 -14.34 6.57
C ILE A 617 1.99 -14.03 5.11
N ALA A 618 3.17 -14.44 4.70
CA ALA A 618 3.67 -14.32 3.34
C ALA A 618 2.77 -15.05 2.32
N LEU A 619 2.42 -16.30 2.60
CA LEU A 619 1.52 -17.09 1.75
C LEU A 619 0.09 -16.55 1.75
N GLU A 620 -0.41 -15.99 2.85
CA GLU A 620 -1.70 -15.30 2.89
C GLU A 620 -1.75 -14.15 1.88
N GLN A 621 -0.68 -13.35 1.80
CA GLN A 621 -0.58 -12.25 0.83
C GLN A 621 -0.56 -12.76 -0.61
N LEU A 622 0.23 -13.81 -0.89
CA LEU A 622 0.30 -14.43 -2.21
C LEU A 622 -1.06 -14.99 -2.65
N ILE A 623 -1.72 -15.78 -1.80
CA ILE A 623 -3.04 -16.37 -2.07
C ILE A 623 -4.07 -15.26 -2.30
N THR A 624 -4.07 -14.23 -1.44
CA THR A 624 -5.02 -13.12 -1.53
C THR A 624 -4.87 -12.35 -2.83
N LYS A 625 -3.64 -12.03 -3.25
CA LYS A 625 -3.39 -11.30 -4.50
C LYS A 625 -3.64 -12.17 -5.73
N THR A 626 -3.16 -13.41 -5.74
CA THR A 626 -3.23 -14.27 -6.92
C THR A 626 -4.68 -14.66 -7.26
N VAL A 627 -5.46 -15.11 -6.27
CA VAL A 627 -6.87 -15.52 -6.49
C VAL A 627 -7.75 -14.33 -6.88
N ALA A 628 -7.47 -13.14 -6.34
CA ALA A 628 -8.31 -11.99 -6.61
C ALA A 628 -8.02 -11.33 -7.96
N VAL A 629 -6.80 -11.44 -8.48
CA VAL A 629 -6.43 -10.80 -9.75
C VAL A 629 -6.77 -11.68 -10.96
N ASN A 630 -6.82 -13.00 -10.82
CA ASN A 630 -7.17 -13.90 -11.92
C ASN A 630 -8.07 -15.07 -11.48
N PRO A 631 -9.38 -15.06 -11.85
CA PRO A 631 -10.30 -16.13 -11.50
C PRO A 631 -10.01 -17.48 -12.18
N ASP A 632 -9.17 -17.49 -13.24
CA ASP A 632 -8.76 -18.69 -13.95
C ASP A 632 -7.55 -19.39 -13.29
N VAL A 633 -7.06 -18.87 -12.16
CA VAL A 633 -6.03 -19.52 -11.35
C VAL A 633 -6.64 -20.44 -10.31
N LEU A 634 -6.23 -21.71 -10.29
CA LEU A 634 -6.54 -22.64 -9.20
C LEU A 634 -5.31 -22.83 -8.33
N LEU A 635 -5.51 -22.81 -7.00
CA LEU A 635 -4.47 -23.01 -6.00
C LEU A 635 -4.66 -24.30 -5.21
N GLY A 636 -3.58 -25.08 -5.14
CA GLY A 636 -3.41 -26.19 -4.21
C GLY A 636 -2.29 -25.87 -3.23
N MET A 637 -2.32 -26.49 -2.05
CA MET A 637 -1.24 -26.36 -1.07
C MET A 637 -0.93 -27.68 -0.40
N ASN A 638 0.37 -27.92 -0.25
CA ASN A 638 0.94 -29.07 0.40
C ASN A 638 1.99 -28.62 1.41
N VAL A 639 2.09 -29.36 2.50
CA VAL A 639 3.17 -29.22 3.47
C VAL A 639 4.00 -30.48 3.47
N PHE A 640 5.28 -30.36 3.75
CA PHE A 640 6.15 -31.53 3.78
C PHE A 640 7.29 -31.35 4.80
N SER A 641 7.70 -32.48 5.38
CA SER A 641 9.00 -32.63 6.03
C SER A 641 9.61 -33.94 5.51
N ASP A 642 9.48 -35.04 6.24
CA ASP A 642 9.79 -36.39 5.75
C ASP A 642 8.75 -36.94 4.77
N GLU A 643 7.46 -36.70 5.05
CA GLU A 643 6.33 -37.09 4.19
C GLU A 643 5.52 -35.86 3.73
N PRO A 644 4.97 -35.86 2.50
CA PRO A 644 4.10 -34.81 2.00
C PRO A 644 2.63 -35.01 2.39
N ASP A 645 1.98 -33.94 2.82
CA ASP A 645 0.55 -33.90 3.16
C ASP A 645 -0.17 -32.82 2.31
N ILE A 646 -1.28 -33.21 1.69
CA ILE A 646 -2.16 -32.28 0.95
C ILE A 646 -3.06 -31.54 1.94
N LEU A 647 -2.89 -30.22 2.06
CA LEU A 647 -3.78 -29.38 2.88
C LEU A 647 -5.08 -29.07 2.13
N PHE A 648 -4.96 -28.70 0.86
CA PHE A 648 -6.08 -28.52 -0.04
C PHE A 648 -5.63 -28.69 -1.49
N ASN A 649 -6.48 -29.33 -2.29
CA ASN A 649 -6.24 -29.54 -3.72
C ASN A 649 -6.78 -28.37 -4.55
N LEU A 650 -6.47 -28.37 -5.85
CA LEU A 650 -6.89 -27.35 -6.81
C LEU A 650 -8.42 -27.19 -6.89
N SER A 651 -9.20 -28.24 -6.58
CA SER A 651 -10.66 -28.22 -6.64
C SER A 651 -11.32 -27.33 -5.56
N LEU A 652 -10.61 -27.05 -4.48
CA LEU A 652 -11.09 -26.26 -3.34
C LEU A 652 -10.72 -24.77 -3.42
N SER A 653 -10.04 -24.36 -4.50
CA SER A 653 -9.43 -23.03 -4.66
C SER A 653 -10.39 -21.84 -4.75
N LYS A 654 -11.70 -22.09 -4.91
CA LYS A 654 -12.69 -21.02 -5.17
C LYS A 654 -13.02 -20.14 -3.96
N ASN A 655 -12.73 -20.57 -2.74
CA ASN A 655 -13.00 -19.79 -1.53
C ASN A 655 -11.72 -19.43 -0.78
N LYS A 656 -11.19 -18.22 -1.02
CA LYS A 656 -9.95 -17.74 -0.40
C LYS A 656 -9.94 -17.79 1.14
N HIS A 657 -11.07 -17.53 1.80
CA HIS A 657 -11.14 -17.54 3.26
C HIS A 657 -10.96 -18.96 3.81
N ASP A 658 -11.51 -19.97 3.12
CA ASP A 658 -11.35 -21.37 3.50
C ASP A 658 -9.91 -21.85 3.28
N LEU A 659 -9.25 -21.39 2.21
CA LEU A 659 -7.84 -21.70 1.95
C LEU A 659 -6.93 -21.16 3.05
N ILE A 660 -7.11 -19.88 3.40
CA ILE A 660 -6.33 -19.21 4.45
C ILE A 660 -6.61 -19.86 5.81
N ALA A 661 -7.88 -20.15 6.13
CA ALA A 661 -8.24 -20.83 7.37
C ALA A 661 -7.58 -22.22 7.47
N LYS A 662 -7.58 -23.02 6.41
CA LYS A 662 -6.92 -24.33 6.37
C LYS A 662 -5.40 -24.23 6.50
N MET A 663 -4.77 -23.25 5.85
CA MET A 663 -3.34 -22.99 5.98
C MET A 663 -2.94 -22.67 7.43
N TYR A 664 -3.80 -21.99 8.20
CA TYR A 664 -3.54 -21.73 9.62
C TYR A 664 -3.82 -22.91 10.56
N GLN A 665 -4.50 -23.96 10.09
CA GLN A 665 -4.86 -25.16 10.87
C GLN A 665 -3.82 -26.30 10.78
N VAL A 666 -2.71 -26.11 10.07
CA VAL A 666 -1.66 -27.12 9.92
C VAL A 666 -1.21 -27.64 11.30
N ASN A 667 -1.32 -28.96 11.48
CA ASN A 667 -1.07 -29.61 12.76
C ASN A 667 0.43 -29.67 13.07
N LYS A 668 0.82 -29.10 14.22
CA LYS A 668 2.21 -29.02 14.69
C LYS A 668 2.79 -30.37 15.14
N ASP A 669 1.95 -31.37 15.37
CA ASP A 669 2.37 -32.68 15.92
C ASP A 669 3.00 -33.62 14.88
N ARG A 670 3.00 -33.24 13.59
CA ARG A 670 3.62 -33.99 12.47
C ARG A 670 4.95 -33.40 11.98
N ILE A 671 5.52 -32.46 12.73
CA ILE A 671 6.75 -31.75 12.36
C ILE A 671 7.97 -32.62 12.70
N CYS A 672 8.57 -33.23 11.67
CA CYS A 672 9.80 -34.00 11.78
C CYS A 672 11.04 -33.09 11.67
N SER A 673 12.19 -33.55 12.19
CA SER A 673 13.48 -32.87 12.04
C SER A 673 14.17 -33.18 10.71
N THR A 674 13.66 -34.14 9.94
CA THR A 674 14.20 -34.57 8.65
C THR A 674 13.36 -34.02 7.50
N ILE A 675 13.97 -33.83 6.33
CA ILE A 675 13.31 -33.36 5.10
C ILE A 675 13.56 -34.32 3.94
N ASN A 676 12.56 -34.50 3.08
CA ASN A 676 12.69 -35.22 1.82
C ASN A 676 11.95 -34.48 0.70
N THR A 677 12.58 -33.39 0.22
CA THR A 677 12.01 -32.53 -0.83
C THR A 677 11.82 -33.29 -2.14
N SER A 678 12.75 -34.20 -2.48
CA SER A 678 12.68 -34.99 -3.72
C SER A 678 11.44 -35.91 -3.75
N HIS A 679 11.14 -36.58 -2.63
CA HIS A 679 9.91 -37.37 -2.47
C HIS A 679 8.65 -36.51 -2.53
N ALA A 680 8.65 -35.34 -1.86
CA ALA A 680 7.53 -34.42 -1.91
C ALA A 680 7.24 -33.93 -3.34
N LEU A 681 8.27 -33.57 -4.13
CA LEU A 681 8.12 -33.16 -5.51
C LEU A 681 7.58 -34.29 -6.40
N GLN A 682 8.04 -35.53 -6.18
CA GLN A 682 7.52 -36.71 -6.87
C GLN A 682 6.02 -36.92 -6.56
N TYR A 683 5.64 -36.79 -5.28
CA TYR A 683 4.25 -36.94 -4.85
C TYR A 683 3.31 -35.93 -5.53
N ILE A 684 3.75 -34.67 -5.68
CA ILE A 684 2.96 -33.62 -6.35
C ILE A 684 2.85 -33.84 -7.85
N LEU A 685 3.87 -34.37 -8.50
CA LEU A 685 3.77 -34.77 -9.91
C LEU A 685 2.65 -35.79 -10.11
N GLU A 686 2.52 -36.76 -9.20
CA GLU A 686 1.55 -37.85 -9.33
C GLU A 686 0.12 -37.46 -8.95
N LYS A 687 -0.05 -36.57 -7.96
CA LYS A 687 -1.36 -36.31 -7.34
C LYS A 687 -1.79 -34.84 -7.31
N GLY A 688 -0.90 -33.91 -7.67
CA GLY A 688 -1.13 -32.49 -7.48
C GLY A 688 -1.94 -31.82 -8.57
N PHE A 689 -1.69 -32.17 -9.84
CA PHE A 689 -2.22 -31.48 -11.03
C PHE A 689 -3.28 -32.29 -11.79
N ASP A 690 -4.21 -32.91 -11.07
CA ASP A 690 -5.23 -33.83 -11.63
C ASP A 690 -6.49 -33.14 -12.20
N VAL A 691 -6.63 -31.82 -12.02
CA VAL A 691 -7.87 -31.08 -12.35
C VAL A 691 -7.93 -30.56 -13.78
N ARG A 692 -6.89 -29.84 -14.26
CA ARG A 692 -6.87 -29.26 -15.62
C ARG A 692 -5.62 -29.69 -16.40
N PRO A 693 -5.69 -30.75 -17.23
CA PRO A 693 -4.51 -31.24 -17.94
C PRO A 693 -3.87 -30.23 -18.90
N ALA A 694 -4.64 -29.30 -19.48
CA ALA A 694 -4.18 -28.31 -20.45
C ALA A 694 -3.73 -26.97 -19.84
N SER A 695 -3.87 -26.79 -18.51
CA SER A 695 -3.45 -25.57 -17.83
C SER A 695 -1.92 -25.42 -17.82
N ARG A 696 -1.44 -24.18 -17.69
CA ARG A 696 -0.07 -23.88 -17.27
C ARG A 696 0.10 -24.37 -15.83
N LYS A 697 1.16 -25.13 -15.53
CA LYS A 697 1.37 -25.75 -14.21
C LYS A 697 2.58 -25.15 -13.52
N MET A 698 2.40 -24.78 -12.26
CA MET A 698 3.45 -24.16 -11.46
C MET A 698 3.53 -24.77 -10.07
N ILE A 699 4.75 -24.93 -9.57
CA ILE A 699 5.04 -25.23 -8.18
C ILE A 699 5.73 -24.02 -7.56
N ILE A 700 5.29 -23.63 -6.37
CA ILE A 700 5.97 -22.62 -5.54
C ILE A 700 6.52 -23.34 -4.31
N LEU A 701 7.84 -23.57 -4.30
CA LEU A 701 8.57 -24.27 -3.25
C LEU A 701 9.04 -23.29 -2.18
N VAL A 702 8.43 -23.34 -1.00
CA VAL A 702 8.73 -22.47 0.15
C VAL A 702 9.63 -23.21 1.14
N ALA A 703 10.92 -22.86 1.20
CA ALA A 703 11.90 -23.48 2.09
C ALA A 703 13.04 -22.51 2.45
N ASN A 704 13.93 -22.89 3.38
CA ASN A 704 15.13 -22.10 3.69
C ASN A 704 16.33 -22.44 2.77
N GLY A 705 16.24 -23.53 2.00
CA GLY A 705 17.28 -23.98 1.06
C GLY A 705 18.32 -24.93 1.67
N GLU A 706 18.18 -25.28 2.94
CA GLU A 706 19.09 -26.20 3.61
C GLU A 706 18.71 -27.64 3.25
N TRP A 707 19.45 -28.22 2.31
CA TRP A 707 19.26 -29.59 1.81
C TRP A 707 20.59 -30.33 1.76
N GLU A 708 20.59 -31.59 2.17
CA GLU A 708 21.75 -32.49 2.01
C GLU A 708 21.77 -33.13 0.61
N ASP A 709 20.62 -33.23 -0.05
CA ASP A 709 20.37 -33.94 -1.31
C ASP A 709 20.08 -33.02 -2.50
N VAL A 710 20.78 -31.87 -2.58
CA VAL A 710 20.60 -30.84 -3.63
C VAL A 710 20.57 -31.43 -5.05
N TYR A 711 21.46 -32.40 -5.33
CA TYR A 711 21.52 -33.08 -6.63
C TYR A 711 20.24 -33.84 -6.98
N ASP A 712 19.66 -34.58 -6.04
CA ASP A 712 18.46 -35.38 -6.28
C ASP A 712 17.23 -34.47 -6.47
N ILE A 713 17.16 -33.37 -5.72
CA ILE A 713 16.11 -32.34 -5.88
C ILE A 713 16.24 -31.68 -7.26
N LYS A 714 17.45 -31.32 -7.67
CA LYS A 714 17.74 -30.75 -9.00
C LYS A 714 17.28 -31.69 -10.11
N MET A 715 17.65 -32.96 -10.04
CA MET A 715 17.20 -33.97 -11.01
C MET A 715 15.68 -34.08 -11.05
N LYS A 716 14.98 -33.93 -9.91
CA LYS A 716 13.52 -33.95 -9.85
C LYS A 716 12.88 -32.70 -10.46
N VAL A 717 13.44 -31.51 -10.24
CA VAL A 717 12.98 -30.25 -10.85
C VAL A 717 13.17 -30.27 -12.37
N GLN A 718 14.30 -30.79 -12.85
CA GLN A 718 14.52 -31.02 -14.28
C GLN A 718 13.53 -32.03 -14.86
N TYR A 719 13.20 -33.09 -14.12
CA TYR A 719 12.18 -34.04 -14.54
C TYR A 719 10.77 -33.43 -14.62
N LEU A 720 10.39 -32.58 -13.66
CA LEU A 720 9.12 -31.82 -13.68
C LEU A 720 9.01 -30.91 -14.91
N SER A 721 10.12 -30.31 -15.33
CA SER A 721 10.18 -29.45 -16.51
C SER A 721 9.79 -30.19 -17.80
N ASN A 722 10.10 -31.50 -17.91
CA ASN A 722 9.66 -32.35 -19.03
C ASN A 722 8.14 -32.51 -19.13
N PHE A 723 7.41 -32.24 -18.03
CA PHE A 723 5.94 -32.22 -17.99
C PHE A 723 5.35 -30.81 -18.12
N ASN A 724 6.16 -29.81 -18.53
CA ASN A 724 5.79 -28.40 -18.58
C ASN A 724 5.29 -27.86 -17.22
N ILE A 725 5.91 -28.30 -16.13
CA ILE A 725 5.68 -27.77 -14.79
C ILE A 725 6.83 -26.83 -14.44
N GLU A 726 6.52 -25.55 -14.26
CA GLU A 726 7.48 -24.54 -13.85
C GLU A 726 7.65 -24.57 -12.32
N VAL A 727 8.89 -24.54 -11.83
CA VAL A 727 9.17 -24.51 -10.39
C VAL A 727 9.75 -23.14 -10.02
N PHE A 728 9.12 -22.50 -9.04
CA PHE A 728 9.53 -21.25 -8.42
C PHE A 728 9.98 -21.51 -6.99
N GLY A 729 11.10 -20.93 -6.58
CA GLY A 729 11.58 -20.98 -5.21
C GLY A 729 11.19 -19.73 -4.43
N LEU A 730 10.63 -19.90 -3.23
CA LEU A 730 10.41 -18.84 -2.27
C LEU A 730 11.25 -19.13 -1.02
N LEU A 731 12.46 -18.59 -0.97
CA LEU A 731 13.30 -18.65 0.20
C LEU A 731 12.66 -17.90 1.37
N SER A 732 12.62 -18.51 2.54
CA SER A 732 12.08 -17.84 3.72
C SER A 732 12.67 -18.37 5.01
N GLY A 733 12.86 -17.49 5.99
CA GLY A 733 13.40 -17.78 7.31
C GLY A 733 14.71 -17.04 7.59
N THR A 734 15.33 -17.37 8.70
CA THR A 734 16.51 -16.66 9.24
C THR A 734 17.86 -17.14 8.69
N ASP A 735 17.96 -18.39 8.25
CA ASP A 735 19.18 -18.97 7.70
C ASP A 735 18.93 -19.41 6.25
N LEU A 736 19.28 -18.56 5.31
CA LEU A 736 18.90 -18.68 3.90
C LEU A 736 20.07 -19.22 3.07
N HIS A 737 19.88 -20.40 2.48
CA HIS A 737 20.86 -21.06 1.62
C HIS A 737 20.54 -20.81 0.14
N PHE A 738 20.89 -19.61 -0.34
CA PHE A 738 20.56 -19.16 -1.69
C PHE A 738 21.24 -19.99 -2.79
N ASP A 739 22.50 -20.36 -2.57
CA ASP A 739 23.30 -21.12 -3.55
C ASP A 739 22.65 -22.50 -3.86
N SER A 740 22.12 -23.20 -2.85
CA SER A 740 21.40 -24.48 -3.03
C SER A 740 20.15 -24.35 -3.90
N PHE A 741 19.36 -23.31 -3.66
CA PHE A 741 18.15 -23.04 -4.45
C PHE A 741 18.48 -22.64 -5.88
N TYR A 742 19.52 -21.81 -6.05
CA TYR A 742 19.99 -21.41 -7.37
C TYR A 742 20.45 -22.64 -8.17
N GLU A 743 21.19 -23.56 -7.55
CA GLU A 743 21.63 -24.80 -8.18
C GLU A 743 20.48 -25.70 -8.64
N ILE A 744 19.38 -25.75 -7.88
CA ILE A 744 18.20 -26.56 -8.19
C ILE A 744 17.34 -25.94 -9.30
N LEU A 745 17.17 -24.61 -9.29
CA LEU A 745 16.32 -23.93 -10.27
C LEU A 745 17.06 -23.58 -11.56
N GLU A 746 18.40 -23.45 -11.50
CA GLU A 746 19.28 -23.01 -12.59
C GLU A 746 18.84 -21.67 -13.22
N ASN A 747 17.98 -20.91 -12.53
CA ASN A 747 17.41 -19.66 -13.00
C ASN A 747 17.01 -18.76 -11.81
N SER A 748 17.75 -17.67 -11.58
CA SER A 748 17.47 -16.70 -10.52
C SER A 748 16.15 -15.96 -10.69
N ASN A 749 15.61 -15.85 -11.91
CA ASN A 749 14.30 -15.26 -12.13
C ASN A 749 13.18 -16.10 -11.52
N ASN A 750 13.38 -17.40 -11.31
CA ASN A 750 12.39 -18.22 -10.63
C ASN A 750 12.58 -18.22 -9.11
N LEU A 751 13.55 -17.45 -8.61
CA LEU A 751 13.90 -17.40 -7.21
C LEU A 751 13.48 -16.08 -6.56
N PHE A 752 12.78 -16.23 -5.44
CA PHE A 752 12.28 -15.15 -4.62
C PHE A 752 12.73 -15.41 -3.19
N TYR A 753 12.92 -14.37 -2.38
CA TYR A 753 13.27 -14.54 -0.97
C TYR A 753 12.50 -13.57 -0.08
N ILE A 754 12.27 -14.00 1.16
CA ILE A 754 11.62 -13.26 2.22
C ILE A 754 12.56 -13.28 3.41
N SER A 755 13.19 -12.15 3.69
CA SER A 755 13.97 -11.93 4.90
C SER A 755 13.05 -11.47 6.02
N ASP A 756 13.19 -12.05 7.22
CA ASP A 756 12.42 -11.66 8.42
C ASP A 756 12.71 -10.22 8.87
N GLU A 757 13.79 -9.59 8.38
CA GLU A 757 14.16 -8.21 8.68
C GLU A 757 13.71 -7.20 7.61
N ASP A 758 13.20 -7.66 6.45
CA ASP A 758 12.94 -6.82 5.28
C ASP A 758 11.45 -6.65 4.98
N PHE A 759 11.02 -5.39 4.89
CA PHE A 759 9.62 -5.01 4.61
C PHE A 759 9.26 -5.08 3.10
N SER A 760 10.16 -5.56 2.25
CA SER A 760 10.02 -5.72 0.79
C SER A 760 9.20 -6.95 0.36
N VAL A 761 8.60 -7.66 1.32
CA VAL A 761 7.69 -8.81 1.10
C VAL A 761 6.62 -8.49 0.05
N LEU A 762 6.12 -7.24 0.00
CA LEU A 762 5.12 -6.83 -0.99
C LEU A 762 5.66 -6.76 -2.43
N ASP A 763 6.92 -6.36 -2.62
CA ASP A 763 7.56 -6.23 -3.93
C ASP A 763 7.91 -7.60 -4.48
N VAL A 764 8.39 -8.50 -3.61
CA VAL A 764 8.61 -9.91 -3.92
C VAL A 764 7.32 -10.56 -4.39
N PHE A 765 6.20 -10.31 -3.69
CA PHE A 765 4.90 -10.82 -4.11
C PHE A 765 4.32 -10.11 -5.32
N ALA A 766 4.55 -8.82 -5.52
CA ALA A 766 4.16 -8.15 -6.75
C ALA A 766 4.90 -8.76 -7.95
N SER A 767 6.21 -8.98 -7.83
CA SER A 767 7.05 -9.60 -8.86
C SER A 767 6.65 -11.06 -9.12
N LEU A 768 6.45 -11.86 -8.07
CA LEU A 768 5.97 -13.25 -8.18
C LEU A 768 4.56 -13.31 -8.77
N THR A 769 3.64 -12.44 -8.34
CA THR A 769 2.27 -12.38 -8.90
C THR A 769 2.35 -11.99 -10.37
N ILE A 770 3.18 -11.01 -10.77
CA ILE A 770 3.39 -10.64 -12.18
C ILE A 770 3.95 -11.83 -12.98
N LYS A 771 4.93 -12.58 -12.46
CA LYS A 771 5.47 -13.78 -13.14
C LYS A 771 4.45 -14.92 -13.26
N ILE A 772 3.62 -15.10 -12.24
CA ILE A 772 2.47 -16.01 -12.28
C ILE A 772 1.49 -15.58 -13.37
N MET A 773 1.20 -14.28 -13.45
CA MET A 773 0.18 -13.70 -14.33
C MET A 773 0.63 -13.52 -15.79
N CYS A 774 1.92 -13.29 -16.03
CA CYS A 774 2.45 -12.93 -17.35
C CYS A 774 3.27 -14.07 -17.93
N ASN A 775 2.79 -14.63 -19.05
CA ASN A 775 3.55 -15.59 -19.81
C ASN A 775 4.67 -14.88 -20.59
N ALA A 776 5.92 -15.05 -20.17
CA ALA A 776 7.09 -14.42 -20.79
C ALA A 776 7.32 -14.84 -22.26
N THR A 777 6.64 -15.88 -22.74
CA THR A 777 6.86 -16.40 -24.10
C THR A 777 6.26 -15.58 -25.25
N GLN A 778 5.51 -14.50 -24.98
CA GLN A 778 4.93 -13.63 -26.03
C GLN A 778 5.55 -12.24 -26.18
N LEU A 779 6.72 -11.97 -25.59
CA LEU A 779 7.48 -10.74 -25.88
C LEU A 779 8.29 -10.79 -27.20
N LYS A 780 8.16 -11.88 -27.98
CA LYS A 780 8.83 -11.97 -29.29
C LYS A 780 7.95 -11.42 -30.42
N ASN A 781 8.52 -10.42 -31.07
CA ASN A 781 8.25 -9.93 -32.43
C ASN A 781 6.96 -9.13 -32.60
N ASN A 782 7.10 -7.80 -32.57
CA ASN A 782 6.53 -6.93 -33.59
C ASN A 782 7.25 -5.57 -33.54
N GLY A 783 8.06 -5.29 -34.56
CA GLY A 783 8.68 -3.98 -34.84
C GLY A 783 10.16 -3.96 -34.59
#